data_AF-A0A4Y8VBN3-F1
#
_entry.id   AF-A0A4Y8VBN3-F1
#
_cell.length_a   1.000
_cell.length_b   1.000
_cell.length_c   1.000
_cell.angle_alpha   90.00
_cell.angle_beta   90.00
_cell.angle_gamma   90.00
#
_symmetry.space_group_name_H-M   'P 1'
#
loop_
_entity.id
_entity.type
_entity.pdbx_description
1 polymer ?
#
loop_
_entity_poly.entity_id
_entity_poly.type
_entity_poly.pdbx_seq_one_letter_code
_entity_poly.pdbx_strand_id
1 'polypeptide(L)'
;MNWKKYIKKALCLAFEPIRRNANFFTFMYILGVLTAVVTLPRWGELYDNLYLELFFDLYIVCAVLALIPKKVRFCIRGVLYLILYAVAIADVYCFVNFGSTLNPSMLMLVGETNSSEASNFIAACLSTEVIFSSVGWVLLLILVQILTAFRRFRHFIWKVSVLFASFSKPLYGWLTIHIDRITRLLPQVAGICCIALFIWSACTSWHNKMAIHKLMTGKTIGEVEHTLTEKDCANLYMPIYRLNFSIYANKLAANQITQLIHAADKVKVDTCTYRSPQIVLIIGESFGKHHSQQYGYFMDTTPYQVALEKTKKLTKFTDAVTCWNLTSFVFKNVFSTHVIGEKGEWCDYPLFPEIFRKAGYHVTFITNEFLPQAKEAVYDFSGGFFLNNPKLSKLQFDSRNTELHALDDGLLEDYDNGLKEAETNSKYNLTIFHLMGQHVDYKTRYKHSQTHFWAGSYEDKRPELTDKQRKVLSHYDNATLYNDSIVAQIVKRYSKKNAIVIYMPDHGEECYEGNRGFICRNHSANIDWPLAHYEFEIPFWIFCSQKYISSHRDIYRQIRKAKDKRFMTDALPHLLLYLAGIETPTYNPKYNILSPEYDEMRPRILKNSADYDKLRDAEMEKQKRLKDAEAAMGHKKKKK
;
A
#
# COMPACT_ATOMS: atom_id res chain seq x y z
N MET A 1 -40.44 -47.75 11.20
CA MET A 1 -39.02 -48.03 10.92
C MET A 1 -38.55 -47.39 9.60
N ASN A 2 -38.62 -46.06 9.45
CA ASN A 2 -38.31 -45.36 8.18
C ASN A 2 -37.12 -44.37 8.29
N TRP A 3 -36.72 -43.99 9.51
CA TRP A 3 -35.67 -43.00 9.75
C TRP A 3 -34.27 -43.42 9.25
N LYS A 4 -33.87 -44.70 9.40
CA LYS A 4 -32.59 -45.23 8.90
C LYS A 4 -32.46 -45.11 7.38
N LYS A 5 -33.58 -45.24 6.64
CA LYS A 5 -33.62 -45.09 5.18
C LYS A 5 -33.42 -43.63 4.76
N TYR A 6 -34.03 -42.69 5.49
CA TYR A 6 -33.83 -41.26 5.26
C TYR A 6 -32.40 -40.80 5.59
N ILE A 7 -31.82 -41.27 6.69
CA ILE A 7 -30.42 -40.99 7.04
C ILE A 7 -29.47 -41.51 5.96
N LYS A 8 -29.64 -42.76 5.53
CA LYS A 8 -28.82 -43.34 4.44
C LYS A 8 -28.94 -42.53 3.15
N LYS A 9 -30.14 -42.05 2.81
CA LYS A 9 -30.36 -41.21 1.63
C LYS A 9 -29.70 -39.84 1.78
N ALA A 10 -29.77 -39.22 2.95
CA ALA A 10 -29.12 -37.94 3.25
C ALA A 10 -27.59 -38.03 3.20
N LEU A 11 -26.99 -39.08 3.77
CA LEU A 11 -25.55 -39.32 3.71
C LEU A 11 -25.06 -39.52 2.27
N CYS A 12 -25.77 -40.33 1.47
CA CYS A 12 -25.44 -40.48 0.06
C CYS A 12 -25.60 -39.16 -0.72
N LEU A 13 -26.58 -38.33 -0.35
CA LEU A 13 -26.79 -37.01 -0.98
C LEU A 13 -25.64 -36.06 -0.67
N ALA A 14 -25.06 -36.10 0.53
CA ALA A 14 -23.91 -35.27 0.90
C ALA A 14 -22.65 -35.62 0.10
N PHE A 15 -22.46 -36.86 -0.33
CA PHE A 15 -21.34 -37.23 -1.21
C PHE A 15 -21.60 -36.93 -2.70
N GLU A 16 -22.86 -36.70 -3.07
CA GLU A 16 -23.29 -36.54 -4.46
C GLU A 16 -22.64 -35.34 -5.20
N PRO A 17 -22.41 -34.17 -4.58
CA PRO A 17 -21.65 -33.07 -5.17
C PRO A 17 -20.29 -33.48 -5.73
N ILE A 18 -19.49 -34.17 -4.91
CA ILE A 18 -18.16 -34.66 -5.30
C ILE A 18 -18.31 -35.77 -6.34
N ARG A 19 -19.17 -36.76 -6.10
CA ARG A 19 -19.35 -37.90 -7.01
C ARG A 19 -19.76 -37.49 -8.42
N ARG A 20 -20.67 -36.52 -8.55
CA ARG A 20 -21.14 -35.99 -9.84
C ARG A 20 -20.09 -35.16 -10.57
N ASN A 21 -19.13 -34.60 -9.85
CA ASN A 21 -18.14 -33.66 -10.35
C ASN A 21 -16.71 -34.11 -10.07
N ALA A 22 -16.46 -35.42 -9.90
CA ALA A 22 -15.20 -35.93 -9.34
C ALA A 22 -13.95 -35.41 -10.07
N ASN A 23 -13.93 -35.49 -11.41
CA ASN A 23 -12.82 -34.93 -12.20
C ASN A 23 -12.65 -33.42 -11.98
N PHE A 24 -13.74 -32.66 -11.91
CA PHE A 24 -13.68 -31.22 -11.67
C PHE A 24 -13.13 -30.92 -10.28
N PHE A 25 -13.68 -31.55 -9.25
CA PHE A 25 -13.22 -31.40 -7.88
C PHE A 25 -11.73 -31.71 -7.75
N THR A 26 -11.27 -32.87 -8.26
CA THR A 26 -9.88 -33.30 -8.14
C THR A 26 -8.92 -32.34 -8.83
N PHE A 27 -9.16 -32.00 -10.11
CA PHE A 27 -8.23 -31.16 -10.86
C PHE A 27 -8.20 -29.71 -10.36
N MET A 28 -9.34 -29.18 -9.91
CA MET A 28 -9.38 -27.82 -9.34
C MET A 28 -8.77 -27.77 -7.94
N TYR A 29 -8.89 -28.83 -7.15
CA TYR A 29 -8.20 -28.93 -5.86
C TYR A 29 -6.68 -28.98 -6.05
N ILE A 30 -6.19 -29.79 -7.01
CA ILE A 30 -4.76 -29.85 -7.35
C ILE A 30 -4.29 -28.50 -7.89
N LEU A 31 -5.07 -27.85 -8.76
CA LEU A 31 -4.72 -26.53 -9.30
C LEU A 31 -4.58 -25.48 -8.19
N GLY A 32 -5.50 -25.45 -7.23
CA GLY A 32 -5.42 -24.52 -6.10
C GLY A 32 -4.17 -24.76 -5.24
N VAL A 33 -3.90 -26.00 -4.85
CA VAL A 33 -2.68 -26.33 -4.10
C VAL A 33 -1.42 -26.02 -4.90
N LEU A 34 -1.38 -26.41 -6.17
CA LEU A 34 -0.24 -26.19 -7.06
C LEU A 34 0.08 -24.69 -7.18
N THR A 35 -0.93 -23.87 -7.48
CA THR A 35 -0.75 -22.41 -7.62
C THR A 35 -0.23 -21.79 -6.33
N ALA A 36 -0.80 -22.15 -5.18
CA ALA A 36 -0.31 -21.66 -3.88
C ALA A 36 1.16 -22.02 -3.60
N VAL A 37 1.59 -23.22 -3.98
CA VAL A 37 2.97 -23.69 -3.79
C VAL A 37 3.95 -23.01 -4.75
N VAL A 38 3.61 -22.91 -6.04
CA VAL A 38 4.54 -22.37 -7.04
C VAL A 38 4.63 -20.84 -7.02
N THR A 39 3.68 -20.16 -6.37
CA THR A 39 3.74 -18.71 -6.11
C THR A 39 4.19 -18.39 -4.68
N LEU A 40 4.86 -19.32 -4.00
CA LEU A 40 5.37 -19.10 -2.65
C LEU A 40 6.70 -18.33 -2.69
N PRO A 41 6.84 -17.18 -2.00
CA PRO A 41 8.10 -16.47 -1.91
C PRO A 41 9.18 -17.31 -1.21
N ARG A 42 10.45 -17.04 -1.49
CA ARG A 42 11.61 -17.81 -0.96
C ARG A 42 11.65 -17.94 0.57
N TRP A 43 11.01 -17.03 1.29
CA TRP A 43 10.89 -17.01 2.76
C TRP A 43 9.44 -16.91 3.24
N GLY A 44 8.47 -17.25 2.38
CA GLY A 44 7.05 -17.22 2.71
C GLY A 44 6.56 -18.55 3.25
N GLU A 45 5.49 -18.51 4.05
CA GLU A 45 4.76 -19.69 4.50
C GLU A 45 3.44 -19.84 3.72
N LEU A 46 3.00 -21.08 3.53
CA LEU A 46 1.71 -21.36 2.92
C LEU A 46 0.59 -20.92 3.87
N TYR A 47 -0.53 -20.49 3.31
CA TYR A 47 -1.72 -20.19 4.11
C TYR A 47 -2.16 -21.43 4.90
N ASP A 48 -2.17 -21.32 6.23
CA ASP A 48 -2.41 -22.45 7.15
C ASP A 48 -3.68 -23.25 6.84
N ASN A 49 -4.74 -22.55 6.45
CA ASN A 49 -6.06 -23.13 6.22
C ASN A 49 -6.35 -23.42 4.73
N LEU A 50 -5.33 -23.34 3.86
CA LEU A 50 -5.41 -23.55 2.41
C LEU A 50 -6.23 -24.80 2.04
N TYR A 51 -5.89 -25.95 2.62
CA TYR A 51 -6.49 -27.23 2.22
C TYR A 51 -7.97 -27.33 2.61
N LEU A 52 -8.31 -26.89 3.83
CA LEU A 52 -9.68 -26.95 4.33
C LEU A 52 -10.55 -25.91 3.62
N GLU A 53 -10.07 -24.69 3.44
CA GLU A 53 -10.83 -23.63 2.76
C GLU A 53 -11.03 -23.96 1.27
N LEU A 54 -10.01 -24.50 0.60
CA LEU A 54 -10.14 -24.96 -0.79
C LEU A 54 -11.14 -26.11 -0.92
N PHE A 55 -11.15 -27.05 0.03
CA PHE A 55 -12.17 -28.10 0.07
C PHE A 55 -13.58 -27.48 0.21
N PHE A 56 -13.76 -26.54 1.14
CA PHE A 56 -15.03 -25.87 1.38
C PHE A 56 -15.55 -25.16 0.13
N ASP A 57 -14.71 -24.36 -0.50
CA ASP A 57 -15.06 -23.59 -1.70
C ASP A 57 -15.42 -24.51 -2.87
N LEU A 58 -14.60 -25.52 -3.15
CA LEU A 58 -14.86 -26.47 -4.23
C LEU A 58 -16.08 -27.35 -3.96
N TYR A 59 -16.35 -27.69 -2.70
CA TYR A 59 -17.55 -28.42 -2.33
C TYR A 59 -18.80 -27.60 -2.62
N ILE A 60 -18.82 -26.31 -2.26
CA ILE A 60 -19.93 -25.39 -2.59
C ILE A 60 -20.14 -25.31 -4.10
N VAL A 61 -19.07 -25.08 -4.86
CA VAL A 61 -19.14 -25.04 -6.33
C VAL A 61 -19.69 -26.36 -6.88
N CYS A 62 -19.20 -27.50 -6.40
CA CYS A 62 -19.68 -28.81 -6.82
C CYS A 62 -21.14 -29.07 -6.42
N ALA A 63 -21.58 -28.55 -5.27
CA ALA A 63 -22.96 -28.65 -4.81
C ALA A 63 -23.90 -27.88 -5.72
N VAL A 64 -23.55 -26.63 -6.08
CA VAL A 64 -24.27 -25.82 -7.06
C VAL A 64 -24.31 -26.53 -8.42
N LEU A 65 -23.16 -27.00 -8.93
CA LEU A 65 -23.09 -27.76 -10.18
C LEU A 65 -23.97 -29.01 -10.15
N ALA A 66 -24.05 -29.70 -9.01
CA ALA A 66 -24.85 -30.91 -8.85
C ALA A 66 -26.37 -30.69 -8.99
N LEU A 67 -26.85 -29.47 -8.77
CA LEU A 67 -28.24 -29.05 -8.99
C LEU A 67 -28.56 -28.82 -10.48
N ILE A 68 -27.55 -28.53 -11.30
CA ILE A 68 -27.71 -28.20 -12.72
C ILE A 68 -27.89 -29.48 -13.58
N PRO A 69 -28.79 -29.50 -14.59
CA PRO A 69 -28.96 -30.63 -15.50
C PRO A 69 -27.65 -31.06 -16.18
N LYS A 70 -27.48 -32.37 -16.42
CA LYS A 70 -26.21 -32.98 -16.88
C LYS A 70 -25.62 -32.33 -18.14
N LYS A 71 -26.46 -32.02 -19.15
CA LYS A 71 -26.00 -31.40 -20.41
C LYS A 71 -25.45 -29.99 -20.18
N VAL A 72 -26.16 -29.16 -19.42
CA VAL A 72 -25.75 -27.79 -19.10
C VAL A 72 -24.52 -27.77 -18.18
N ARG A 73 -24.48 -28.66 -17.18
CA ARG A 73 -23.34 -28.83 -16.28
C ARG A 73 -22.05 -29.17 -17.03
N PHE A 74 -22.13 -29.93 -18.11
CA PHE A 74 -20.96 -30.23 -18.95
C PHE A 74 -20.37 -28.94 -19.54
N CYS A 75 -21.20 -28.09 -20.14
CA CYS A 75 -20.79 -26.80 -20.70
C CYS A 75 -20.23 -25.87 -19.62
N ILE A 76 -20.95 -25.72 -18.49
CA ILE A 76 -20.51 -24.83 -17.39
C ILE A 76 -19.15 -25.25 -16.85
N ARG A 77 -18.91 -26.56 -16.65
CA ARG A 77 -17.58 -27.04 -16.22
C ARG A 77 -16.49 -26.72 -17.23
N GLY A 78 -16.79 -26.84 -18.53
CA GLY A 78 -15.87 -26.44 -19.60
C GLY A 78 -15.47 -24.96 -19.49
N VAL A 79 -16.45 -24.08 -19.30
CA VAL A 79 -16.21 -22.65 -19.08
C VAL A 79 -15.42 -22.39 -17.79
N LEU A 80 -15.78 -23.05 -16.69
CA LEU A 80 -15.05 -22.91 -15.41
C LEU A 80 -13.60 -23.38 -15.52
N TYR A 81 -13.33 -24.50 -16.20
CA TYR A 81 -11.96 -24.93 -16.47
C TYR A 81 -11.20 -23.88 -17.25
N LEU A 82 -11.78 -23.35 -18.34
CA LEU A 82 -11.15 -22.33 -19.16
C LEU A 82 -10.76 -21.11 -18.31
N ILE A 83 -11.70 -20.59 -17.52
CA ILE A 83 -11.46 -19.41 -16.67
C ILE A 83 -10.41 -19.73 -15.60
N LEU A 84 -10.61 -20.77 -14.80
CA LEU A 84 -9.73 -21.06 -13.66
C LEU A 84 -8.29 -21.39 -14.09
N TYR A 85 -8.12 -22.11 -15.20
CA TYR A 85 -6.78 -22.35 -15.76
C TYR A 85 -6.16 -21.09 -16.35
N ALA A 86 -6.91 -20.27 -17.09
CA ALA A 86 -6.38 -19.03 -17.66
C ALA A 86 -5.92 -18.07 -16.55
N VAL A 87 -6.72 -17.90 -15.50
CA VAL A 87 -6.37 -17.04 -14.36
C VAL A 87 -5.18 -17.61 -13.58
N ALA A 88 -5.11 -18.93 -13.38
CA ALA A 88 -3.95 -19.56 -12.75
C ALA A 88 -2.66 -19.37 -13.57
N ILE A 89 -2.71 -19.51 -14.90
CA ILE A 89 -1.56 -19.27 -15.78
C ILE A 89 -1.12 -17.82 -15.67
N ALA A 90 -2.04 -16.86 -15.75
CA ALA A 90 -1.74 -15.43 -15.62
C ALA A 90 -1.10 -15.12 -14.26
N ASP A 91 -1.63 -15.67 -13.17
CA ASP A 91 -1.13 -15.45 -11.81
C ASP A 91 0.29 -15.99 -11.59
N VAL A 92 0.54 -17.23 -12.04
CA VAL A 92 1.89 -17.83 -11.94
C VAL A 92 2.86 -17.11 -12.88
N TYR A 93 2.43 -16.71 -14.08
CA TYR A 93 3.24 -15.91 -14.99
C TYR A 93 3.65 -14.58 -14.37
N CYS A 94 2.70 -13.88 -13.74
CA CYS A 94 2.97 -12.64 -13.04
C CYS A 94 4.02 -12.84 -11.95
N PHE A 95 3.90 -13.91 -11.16
CA PHE A 95 4.85 -14.22 -10.10
C PHE A 95 6.26 -14.51 -10.62
N VAL A 96 6.37 -15.29 -11.70
CA VAL A 96 7.67 -15.66 -12.29
C VAL A 96 8.39 -14.45 -12.88
N ASN A 97 7.67 -13.57 -13.58
CA ASN A 97 8.30 -12.48 -14.35
C ASN A 97 8.42 -11.17 -13.57
N PHE A 98 7.50 -10.92 -12.62
CA PHE A 98 7.44 -9.66 -11.88
C PHE A 98 7.64 -9.85 -10.37
N GLY A 99 7.86 -11.08 -9.89
CA GLY A 99 8.07 -11.37 -8.46
C GLY A 99 6.82 -11.20 -7.59
N SER A 100 5.64 -10.99 -8.19
CA SER A 100 4.37 -10.75 -7.48
C SER A 100 3.20 -11.43 -8.19
N THR A 101 2.21 -11.88 -7.44
CA THR A 101 0.98 -12.49 -7.96
C THR A 101 0.04 -11.42 -8.54
N LEU A 102 -1.07 -11.83 -9.18
CA LEU A 102 -2.06 -10.91 -9.73
C LEU A 102 -2.48 -9.90 -8.67
N ASN A 103 -2.40 -8.64 -9.06
CA ASN A 103 -2.77 -7.50 -8.25
C ASN A 103 -3.43 -6.44 -9.14
N PRO A 104 -4.11 -5.43 -8.55
CA PRO A 104 -4.89 -4.50 -9.34
C PRO A 104 -4.04 -3.68 -10.33
N SER A 105 -2.81 -3.34 -9.96
CA SER A 105 -1.87 -2.61 -10.82
C SER A 105 -1.54 -3.36 -12.11
N MET A 106 -1.27 -4.68 -12.02
CA MET A 106 -1.04 -5.51 -13.20
C MET A 106 -2.25 -5.54 -14.13
N LEU A 107 -3.46 -5.52 -13.56
CA LEU A 107 -4.69 -5.51 -14.35
C LEU A 107 -4.94 -4.15 -15.03
N MET A 108 -4.51 -3.04 -14.42
CA MET A 108 -4.56 -1.72 -15.09
C MET A 108 -3.70 -1.71 -16.35
N LEU A 109 -2.46 -2.23 -16.27
CA LEU A 109 -1.54 -2.30 -17.41
C LEU A 109 -2.10 -3.14 -18.57
N VAL A 110 -2.81 -4.24 -18.25
CA VAL A 110 -3.50 -5.06 -19.25
C VAL A 110 -4.72 -4.33 -19.87
N GLY A 111 -5.37 -3.45 -19.11
CA GLY A 111 -6.46 -2.60 -19.63
C GLY A 111 -5.97 -1.48 -20.56
N GLU A 112 -4.71 -1.06 -20.43
CA GLU A 112 -4.07 -0.03 -21.26
C GLU A 112 -3.44 -0.58 -22.55
N THR A 113 -3.25 -1.89 -22.63
CA THR A 113 -2.62 -2.56 -23.79
C THR A 113 -3.61 -2.81 -24.92
N ASN A 114 -3.14 -2.72 -26.16
CA ASN A 114 -3.96 -2.90 -27.36
C ASN A 114 -4.04 -4.38 -27.79
N SER A 115 -4.88 -4.69 -28.78
CA SER A 115 -5.10 -6.07 -29.25
C SER A 115 -3.85 -6.78 -29.77
N SER A 116 -2.84 -6.04 -30.24
CA SER A 116 -1.56 -6.61 -30.69
C SER A 116 -0.67 -7.00 -29.50
N GLU A 117 -0.70 -6.25 -28.40
CA GLU A 117 0.05 -6.53 -27.17
C GLU A 117 -0.55 -7.71 -26.40
N ALA A 118 -1.87 -7.85 -26.38
CA ALA A 118 -2.55 -9.03 -25.84
C ALA A 118 -2.14 -10.33 -26.57
N SER A 119 -1.93 -10.26 -27.90
CA SER A 119 -1.46 -11.42 -28.67
C SER A 119 0.01 -11.76 -28.39
N ASN A 120 0.85 -10.74 -28.18
CA ASN A 120 2.25 -10.90 -27.77
C ASN A 120 2.37 -11.46 -26.34
N PHE A 121 1.46 -11.10 -25.43
CA PHE A 121 1.39 -11.67 -24.08
C PHE A 121 1.10 -13.18 -24.11
N ILE A 122 0.13 -13.63 -24.93
CA ILE A 122 -0.15 -15.06 -25.12
C ILE A 122 1.07 -15.79 -25.71
N ALA A 123 1.75 -15.18 -26.68
CA ALA A 123 2.98 -15.73 -27.25
C ALA A 123 4.12 -15.80 -26.21
N ALA A 124 4.26 -14.80 -25.34
CA ALA A 124 5.24 -14.79 -24.25
C ALA A 124 4.96 -15.87 -23.20
N CYS A 125 3.69 -16.12 -22.85
CA CYS A 125 3.30 -17.24 -21.99
C CYS A 125 3.63 -18.63 -22.57
N LEU A 126 3.83 -18.72 -23.90
CA LEU A 126 4.21 -19.94 -24.63
C LEU A 126 5.70 -19.96 -25.02
N SER A 127 6.49 -19.00 -24.55
CA SER A 127 7.94 -19.00 -24.76
C SER A 127 8.58 -20.20 -24.06
N THR A 128 9.68 -20.71 -24.63
CA THR A 128 10.39 -21.87 -24.09
C THR A 128 10.85 -21.63 -22.65
N GLU A 129 11.32 -20.43 -22.32
CA GLU A 129 11.76 -20.09 -20.95
C GLU A 129 10.61 -20.13 -19.94
N VAL A 130 9.42 -19.64 -20.31
CA VAL A 130 8.23 -19.65 -19.44
C VAL A 130 7.66 -21.06 -19.29
N ILE A 131 7.67 -21.88 -20.34
CA ILE A 131 7.20 -23.28 -20.27
C ILE A 131 8.07 -24.11 -19.31
N PHE A 132 9.38 -23.84 -19.23
CA PHE A 132 10.27 -24.50 -18.27
C PHE A 132 10.32 -23.83 -16.88
N SER A 133 9.51 -22.78 -16.66
CA SER A 133 9.32 -22.14 -15.35
C SER A 133 8.19 -22.80 -14.54
N SER A 134 7.82 -22.20 -13.41
CA SER A 134 6.65 -22.60 -12.60
C SER A 134 5.34 -22.70 -13.39
N VAL A 135 5.18 -21.93 -14.48
CA VAL A 135 4.00 -21.99 -15.37
C VAL A 135 3.86 -23.38 -16.02
N GLY A 136 4.98 -24.05 -16.30
CA GLY A 136 5.02 -25.39 -16.88
C GLY A 136 4.25 -26.44 -16.08
N TRP A 137 4.24 -26.34 -14.74
CA TRP A 137 3.49 -27.26 -13.89
C TRP A 137 1.97 -27.12 -14.08
N VAL A 138 1.48 -25.90 -14.30
CA VAL A 138 0.06 -25.65 -14.58
C VAL A 138 -0.31 -26.21 -15.95
N LEU A 139 0.55 -26.01 -16.96
CA LEU A 139 0.36 -26.58 -18.30
C LEU A 139 0.38 -28.12 -18.29
N LEU A 140 1.28 -28.72 -17.50
CA LEU A 140 1.34 -30.16 -17.30
C LEU A 140 0.05 -30.68 -16.66
N LEU A 141 -0.51 -29.97 -15.67
CA LEU A 141 -1.78 -30.35 -15.06
C LEU A 141 -2.94 -30.33 -16.08
N ILE A 142 -2.98 -29.33 -16.96
CA ILE A 142 -3.94 -29.26 -18.08
C ILE A 142 -3.77 -30.46 -19.01
N LEU A 143 -2.53 -30.78 -19.39
CA LEU A 143 -2.22 -31.92 -20.26
C LEU A 143 -2.68 -33.24 -19.62
N VAL A 144 -2.35 -33.47 -18.35
CA VAL A 144 -2.79 -34.65 -17.59
C VAL A 144 -4.32 -34.71 -17.55
N GLN A 145 -5.00 -33.60 -17.32
CA GLN A 145 -6.46 -33.56 -17.33
C GLN A 145 -7.04 -33.95 -18.69
N ILE A 146 -6.52 -33.38 -19.77
CA ILE A 146 -6.93 -33.71 -21.13
C ILE A 146 -6.68 -35.20 -21.42
N LEU A 147 -5.51 -35.72 -21.04
CA LEU A 147 -5.18 -37.14 -21.19
C LEU A 147 -6.17 -38.05 -20.44
N THR A 148 -6.58 -37.69 -19.22
CA THR A 148 -7.59 -38.44 -18.46
C THR A 148 -9.00 -38.40 -19.05
N ALA A 149 -9.30 -37.44 -19.94
CA ALA A 149 -10.55 -37.41 -20.69
C ALA A 149 -10.58 -38.48 -21.80
N PHE A 150 -9.41 -38.92 -22.31
CA PHE A 150 -9.33 -39.98 -23.31
C PHE A 150 -9.51 -41.37 -22.68
N ARG A 151 -10.46 -42.13 -23.23
CA ARG A 151 -10.87 -43.44 -22.73
C ARG A 151 -9.70 -44.45 -22.69
N ARG A 152 -8.81 -44.40 -23.69
CA ARG A 152 -7.64 -45.29 -23.81
C ARG A 152 -6.59 -45.07 -22.71
N PHE A 153 -6.39 -43.82 -22.29
CA PHE A 153 -5.46 -43.48 -21.22
C PHE A 153 -6.00 -43.86 -19.84
N ARG A 154 -7.31 -43.74 -19.60
CA ARG A 154 -7.96 -44.28 -18.39
C ARG A 154 -7.77 -45.79 -18.25
N HIS A 155 -7.88 -46.54 -19.34
CA HIS A 155 -7.63 -47.98 -19.33
C HIS A 155 -6.15 -48.31 -19.06
N PHE A 156 -5.22 -47.50 -19.57
CA PHE A 156 -3.79 -47.64 -19.29
C PHE A 156 -3.46 -47.39 -17.81
N ILE A 157 -3.92 -46.27 -17.22
CA ILE A 157 -3.73 -45.98 -15.79
C ILE A 157 -4.34 -47.08 -14.93
N TRP A 158 -5.54 -47.56 -15.26
CA TRP A 158 -6.17 -48.66 -14.54
C TRP A 158 -5.33 -49.95 -14.61
N LYS A 159 -4.78 -50.31 -15.78
CA LYS A 159 -3.88 -51.47 -15.91
C LYS A 159 -2.61 -51.32 -15.07
N VAL A 160 -1.97 -50.14 -15.09
CA VAL A 160 -0.76 -49.86 -14.31
C VAL A 160 -1.04 -49.92 -12.81
N SER A 161 -2.16 -49.34 -12.33
CA SER A 161 -2.54 -49.36 -10.92
C SER A 161 -2.92 -50.77 -10.43
N VAL A 162 -3.56 -51.59 -11.27
CA VAL A 162 -3.77 -53.02 -10.99
C VAL A 162 -2.43 -53.77 -10.93
N LEU A 163 -1.48 -53.44 -11.81
CA LEU A 163 -0.13 -54.04 -11.81
C LEU A 163 0.63 -53.71 -10.51
N PHE A 164 0.60 -52.45 -10.08
CA PHE A 164 1.20 -52.01 -8.81
C PHE A 164 0.50 -52.62 -7.58
N ALA A 165 -0.83 -52.71 -7.57
CA ALA A 165 -1.55 -53.39 -6.50
C ALA A 165 -1.24 -54.90 -6.44
N SER A 166 -0.89 -55.52 -7.57
CA SER A 166 -0.49 -56.93 -7.65
C SER A 166 0.89 -57.21 -7.02
N PHE A 167 1.75 -56.19 -6.88
CA PHE A 167 3.01 -56.31 -6.12
C PHE A 167 2.75 -56.50 -4.61
N SER A 168 1.59 -56.09 -4.11
CA SER A 168 1.10 -56.38 -2.76
C SER A 168 0.03 -57.50 -2.78
N LYS A 169 0.45 -58.76 -2.98
CA LYS A 169 -0.43 -59.95 -3.00
C LYS A 169 -1.50 -60.02 -1.88
N PRO A 170 -1.19 -59.73 -0.59
CA PRO A 170 -2.21 -59.79 0.46
C PRO A 170 -3.29 -58.69 0.35
N LEU A 171 -2.93 -57.48 -0.11
CA LEU A 171 -3.86 -56.37 -0.26
C LEU A 171 -4.83 -56.60 -1.43
N TYR A 172 -4.33 -57.15 -2.55
CA TYR A 172 -5.13 -57.46 -3.73
C TYR A 172 -6.16 -58.59 -3.47
N GLY A 173 -5.75 -59.65 -2.74
CA GLY A 173 -6.65 -60.73 -2.33
C GLY A 173 -7.75 -60.26 -1.36
N TRP A 174 -7.41 -59.37 -0.42
CA TRP A 174 -8.39 -58.79 0.50
C TRP A 174 -9.39 -57.86 -0.20
N LEU A 175 -8.91 -56.98 -1.08
CA LEU A 175 -9.73 -56.03 -1.86
C LEU A 175 -10.78 -56.72 -2.73
N THR A 176 -10.41 -57.82 -3.39
CA THR A 176 -11.31 -58.55 -4.30
C THR A 176 -12.44 -59.27 -3.55
N ILE A 177 -12.19 -59.82 -2.36
CA ILE A 177 -13.20 -60.48 -1.52
C ILE A 177 -14.16 -59.46 -0.89
N HIS A 178 -13.67 -58.27 -0.54
CA HIS A 178 -14.46 -57.27 0.20
C HIS A 178 -15.05 -56.16 -0.69
N ILE A 179 -14.82 -56.21 -2.01
CA ILE A 179 -15.18 -55.16 -2.96
C ILE A 179 -16.68 -54.82 -2.96
N ASP A 180 -17.54 -55.83 -2.84
CA ASP A 180 -19.01 -55.67 -2.84
C ASP A 180 -19.56 -55.08 -1.54
N ARG A 181 -18.84 -55.30 -0.42
CA ARG A 181 -19.17 -54.72 0.88
C ARG A 181 -18.67 -53.29 0.96
N ILE A 182 -17.45 -53.05 0.47
CA ILE A 182 -16.81 -51.73 0.38
C ILE A 182 -17.64 -50.81 -0.53
N THR A 183 -17.97 -51.22 -1.75
CA THR A 183 -18.78 -50.41 -2.70
C THR A 183 -20.17 -50.06 -2.17
N ARG A 184 -20.78 -50.90 -1.33
CA ARG A 184 -22.09 -50.63 -0.70
C ARG A 184 -22.03 -49.65 0.48
N LEU A 185 -20.93 -49.64 1.23
CA LEU A 185 -20.74 -48.78 2.40
C LEU A 185 -20.03 -47.45 2.07
N LEU A 186 -19.22 -47.44 1.01
CA LEU A 186 -18.39 -46.30 0.59
C LEU A 186 -19.17 -44.99 0.44
N PRO A 187 -20.37 -44.93 -0.19
CA PRO A 187 -21.10 -43.67 -0.32
C PRO A 187 -21.63 -43.12 1.02
N GLN A 188 -21.94 -44.00 1.98
CA GLN A 188 -22.40 -43.58 3.31
C GLN A 188 -21.25 -43.06 4.15
N VAL A 189 -20.12 -43.79 4.16
CA VAL A 189 -18.91 -43.38 4.88
C VAL A 189 -18.35 -42.09 4.28
N ALA A 190 -18.23 -42.00 2.96
CA ALA A 190 -17.81 -40.79 2.27
C ALA A 190 -18.78 -39.62 2.53
N GLY A 191 -20.09 -39.89 2.62
CA GLY A 191 -21.09 -38.89 3.01
C GLY A 191 -20.89 -38.34 4.41
N ILE A 192 -20.63 -39.20 5.40
CA ILE A 192 -20.31 -38.79 6.78
C ILE A 192 -19.02 -37.95 6.78
N CYS A 193 -17.96 -38.41 6.12
CA CYS A 193 -16.72 -37.67 6.01
C CYS A 193 -16.91 -36.31 5.33
N CYS A 194 -17.71 -36.23 4.26
CA CYS A 194 -18.00 -34.96 3.58
C CYS A 194 -18.72 -33.99 4.51
N ILE A 195 -19.72 -34.44 5.28
CA ILE A 195 -20.45 -33.58 6.22
C ILE A 195 -19.49 -33.09 7.31
N ALA A 196 -18.72 -33.99 7.93
CA ALA A 196 -17.79 -33.64 8.99
C ALA A 196 -16.71 -32.67 8.49
N LEU A 197 -16.10 -32.94 7.34
CA LEU A 197 -15.10 -32.07 6.72
C LEU A 197 -15.70 -30.74 6.27
N PHE A 198 -16.93 -30.72 5.74
CA PHE A 198 -17.60 -29.49 5.34
C PHE A 198 -17.91 -28.59 6.54
N ILE A 199 -18.41 -29.17 7.64
CA ILE A 199 -18.67 -28.41 8.88
C ILE A 199 -17.35 -27.91 9.48
N TRP A 200 -16.33 -28.76 9.56
CA TRP A 200 -15.02 -28.37 10.08
C TRP A 200 -14.43 -27.24 9.23
N SER A 201 -14.30 -27.44 7.92
CA SER A 201 -13.76 -26.43 7.02
C SER A 201 -14.57 -25.13 7.01
N ALA A 202 -15.90 -25.18 7.13
CA ALA A 202 -16.72 -23.99 7.29
C ALA A 202 -16.35 -23.21 8.55
N CYS A 203 -16.26 -23.89 9.70
CA CYS A 203 -15.92 -23.26 10.97
C CYS A 203 -14.50 -22.67 10.97
N THR A 204 -13.51 -23.38 10.42
CA THR A 204 -12.12 -22.89 10.41
C THR A 204 -11.88 -21.81 9.37
N SER A 205 -12.62 -21.80 8.26
CA SER A 205 -12.42 -20.82 7.17
C SER A 205 -13.32 -19.58 7.28
N TRP A 206 -14.29 -19.59 8.19
CA TRP A 206 -15.29 -18.52 8.28
C TRP A 206 -14.66 -17.14 8.50
N HIS A 207 -13.61 -17.06 9.31
CA HIS A 207 -12.90 -15.80 9.58
C HIS A 207 -12.37 -15.18 8.29
N ASN A 208 -11.75 -15.97 7.40
CA ASN A 208 -11.18 -15.49 6.15
C ASN A 208 -12.30 -15.10 5.17
N LYS A 209 -13.41 -15.84 5.13
CA LYS A 209 -14.58 -15.45 4.31
C LYS A 209 -15.19 -14.13 4.74
N MET A 210 -15.28 -13.87 6.05
CA MET A 210 -15.71 -12.57 6.57
C MET A 210 -14.71 -11.46 6.21
N ALA A 211 -13.41 -11.72 6.33
CA ALA A 211 -12.38 -10.75 5.95
C ALA A 211 -12.42 -10.41 4.46
N ILE A 212 -12.55 -11.41 3.57
CA ILE A 212 -12.74 -11.20 2.12
C ILE A 212 -14.01 -10.39 1.86
N HIS A 213 -15.12 -10.70 2.55
CA HIS A 213 -16.36 -9.94 2.39
C HIS A 213 -16.20 -8.47 2.81
N LYS A 214 -15.54 -8.22 3.95
CA LYS A 214 -15.22 -6.86 4.42
C LYS A 214 -14.36 -6.12 3.38
N LEU A 215 -13.31 -6.76 2.88
CA LEU A 215 -12.44 -6.20 1.84
C LEU A 215 -13.20 -5.83 0.57
N MET A 216 -14.10 -6.71 0.12
CA MET A 216 -14.87 -6.55 -1.13
C MET A 216 -16.12 -5.66 -0.98
N THR A 217 -16.34 -5.04 0.19
CA THR A 217 -17.46 -4.12 0.45
C THR A 217 -17.03 -2.69 0.79
N GLY A 218 -15.72 -2.42 0.86
CA GLY A 218 -15.19 -1.08 1.09
C GLY A 218 -15.59 -0.10 -0.02
N LYS A 219 -16.22 1.02 0.32
CA LYS A 219 -16.83 1.95 -0.65
C LYS A 219 -15.81 2.84 -1.36
N THR A 220 -14.60 2.95 -0.82
CA THR A 220 -13.51 3.75 -1.37
C THR A 220 -12.24 2.92 -1.40
N ILE A 221 -11.27 3.32 -2.26
CA ILE A 221 -9.93 2.72 -2.24
C ILE A 221 -9.30 2.82 -0.86
N GLY A 222 -9.52 3.94 -0.16
CA GLY A 222 -8.99 4.12 1.18
C GLY A 222 -9.49 3.06 2.17
N GLU A 223 -10.81 2.82 2.23
CA GLU A 223 -11.37 1.78 3.09
C GLU A 223 -10.80 0.38 2.78
N VAL A 224 -10.57 0.11 1.49
CA VAL A 224 -9.95 -1.14 1.03
C VAL A 224 -8.50 -1.25 1.49
N GLU A 225 -7.68 -0.21 1.28
CA GLU A 225 -6.29 -0.17 1.74
C GLU A 225 -6.19 -0.35 3.25
N HIS A 226 -7.01 0.37 4.01
CA HIS A 226 -7.10 0.21 5.46
C HIS A 226 -7.45 -1.22 5.85
N THR A 227 -8.43 -1.84 5.19
CA THR A 227 -8.83 -3.24 5.47
C THR A 227 -7.70 -4.23 5.17
N LEU A 228 -6.88 -3.98 4.14
CA LEU A 228 -5.71 -4.79 3.81
C LEU A 228 -4.59 -4.66 4.86
N THR A 229 -4.57 -3.57 5.61
CA THR A 229 -3.51 -3.31 6.58
C THR A 229 -3.89 -3.72 8.01
N GLU A 230 -5.11 -4.22 8.22
CA GLU A 230 -5.55 -4.81 9.47
C GLU A 230 -4.87 -6.15 9.75
N LYS A 231 -4.66 -6.48 11.04
CA LYS A 231 -4.00 -7.72 11.47
C LYS A 231 -4.74 -8.99 11.00
N ASP A 232 -6.07 -8.93 10.93
CA ASP A 232 -6.94 -10.04 10.51
C ASP A 232 -7.45 -9.84 9.07
N CYS A 233 -6.64 -9.22 8.21
CA CYS A 233 -7.01 -8.96 6.81
C CYS A 233 -7.23 -10.25 6.00
N ALA A 234 -7.91 -10.08 4.88
CA ALA A 234 -8.28 -11.19 4.00
C ALA A 234 -7.05 -11.85 3.37
N ASN A 235 -6.97 -13.18 3.45
CA ASN A 235 -6.02 -13.96 2.67
C ASN A 235 -6.66 -14.35 1.33
N LEU A 236 -6.29 -13.63 0.26
CA LEU A 236 -6.66 -13.93 -1.12
C LEU A 236 -5.79 -15.08 -1.66
N TYR A 237 -5.94 -16.26 -1.06
CA TYR A 237 -5.05 -17.40 -1.28
C TYR A 237 -5.16 -18.00 -2.70
N MET A 238 -6.26 -17.74 -3.43
CA MET A 238 -6.50 -18.24 -4.79
C MET A 238 -6.31 -17.18 -5.88
N PRO A 239 -5.78 -17.57 -7.06
CA PRO A 239 -5.69 -16.69 -8.23
C PRO A 239 -7.01 -15.98 -8.58
N ILE A 240 -8.14 -16.70 -8.50
CA ILE A 240 -9.45 -16.12 -8.82
C ILE A 240 -9.90 -15.06 -7.81
N TYR A 241 -9.49 -15.18 -6.54
CA TYR A 241 -9.77 -14.16 -5.52
C TYR A 241 -8.93 -12.92 -5.75
N ARG A 242 -7.64 -13.09 -6.08
CA ARG A 242 -6.74 -12.00 -6.47
C ARG A 242 -7.25 -11.25 -7.69
N LEU A 243 -7.70 -11.96 -8.72
CA LEU A 243 -8.30 -11.34 -9.91
C LEU A 243 -9.59 -10.58 -9.57
N ASN A 244 -10.50 -11.18 -8.80
CA ASN A 244 -11.75 -10.53 -8.43
C ASN A 244 -11.50 -9.25 -7.62
N PHE A 245 -10.58 -9.32 -6.65
CA PHE A 245 -10.13 -8.16 -5.89
C PHE A 245 -9.49 -7.10 -6.79
N SER A 246 -8.66 -7.51 -7.75
CA SER A 246 -8.01 -6.61 -8.71
C SER A 246 -9.02 -5.84 -9.56
N ILE A 247 -10.03 -6.53 -10.08
CA ILE A 247 -11.14 -5.91 -10.84
C ILE A 247 -11.90 -4.93 -9.94
N TYR A 248 -12.21 -5.34 -8.71
CA TYR A 248 -12.95 -4.52 -7.75
C TYR A 248 -12.21 -3.24 -7.36
N ALA A 249 -10.94 -3.36 -6.98
CA ALA A 249 -10.08 -2.22 -6.65
C ALA A 249 -9.95 -1.27 -7.84
N ASN A 250 -9.69 -1.77 -9.05
CA ASN A 250 -9.60 -0.89 -10.23
C ASN A 250 -10.92 -0.15 -10.51
N LYS A 251 -12.08 -0.78 -10.27
CA LYS A 251 -13.38 -0.11 -10.40
C LYS A 251 -13.54 1.03 -9.39
N LEU A 252 -13.10 0.84 -8.14
CA LEU A 252 -13.12 1.88 -7.11
C LEU A 252 -12.20 3.05 -7.47
N ALA A 253 -10.98 2.77 -7.94
CA ALA A 253 -10.05 3.80 -8.38
C ALA A 253 -10.59 4.57 -9.60
N ALA A 254 -11.21 3.89 -10.56
CA ALA A 254 -11.82 4.52 -11.73
C ALA A 254 -12.94 5.51 -11.34
N ASN A 255 -13.73 5.20 -10.30
CA ASN A 255 -14.73 6.12 -9.78
C ASN A 255 -14.08 7.40 -9.20
N GLN A 256 -13.01 7.26 -8.41
CA GLN A 256 -12.29 8.40 -7.85
C GLN A 256 -11.61 9.24 -8.93
N ILE A 257 -11.00 8.60 -9.95
CA ILE A 257 -10.46 9.30 -11.12
C ILE A 257 -11.56 10.09 -11.85
N THR A 258 -12.75 9.50 -11.99
CA THR A 258 -13.88 10.18 -12.64
C THR A 258 -14.33 11.41 -11.84
N GLN A 259 -14.40 11.30 -10.51
CA GLN A 259 -14.71 12.43 -9.62
C GLN A 259 -13.65 13.53 -9.72
N LEU A 260 -12.36 13.16 -9.68
CA LEU A 260 -11.26 14.11 -9.85
C LEU A 260 -11.31 14.82 -11.20
N ILE A 261 -11.56 14.10 -12.28
CA ILE A 261 -11.71 14.69 -13.62
C ILE A 261 -12.85 15.71 -13.63
N HIS A 262 -13.99 15.38 -13.00
CA HIS A 262 -15.13 16.30 -12.89
C HIS A 262 -14.84 17.51 -12.00
N ALA A 263 -14.08 17.33 -10.93
CA ALA A 263 -13.61 18.42 -10.07
C ALA A 263 -12.64 19.33 -10.83
N ALA A 264 -11.70 18.75 -11.59
CA ALA A 264 -10.73 19.45 -12.42
C ALA A 264 -11.42 20.31 -13.51
N ASP A 265 -12.46 19.77 -14.16
CA ASP A 265 -13.27 20.50 -15.15
C ASP A 265 -13.99 21.72 -14.54
N LYS A 266 -14.21 21.73 -13.21
CA LYS A 266 -14.85 22.82 -12.46
C LYS A 266 -13.87 23.79 -11.81
N VAL A 267 -12.56 23.55 -11.87
CA VAL A 267 -11.54 24.42 -11.26
C VAL A 267 -11.76 25.86 -11.75
N LYS A 268 -11.76 26.83 -10.83
CA LYS A 268 -11.82 28.26 -11.16
C LYS A 268 -10.68 28.98 -10.45
N VAL A 269 -10.09 29.96 -11.12
CA VAL A 269 -9.14 30.89 -10.53
C VAL A 269 -9.74 32.27 -10.76
N ASP A 270 -10.09 32.96 -9.68
CA ASP A 270 -10.72 34.27 -9.75
C ASP A 270 -9.66 35.33 -10.04
N THR A 271 -8.56 35.30 -9.28
CA THR A 271 -7.39 36.15 -9.52
C THR A 271 -6.10 35.47 -9.08
N CYS A 272 -4.96 35.92 -9.61
CA CYS A 272 -3.65 35.56 -9.09
C CYS A 272 -2.75 36.79 -9.05
N THR A 273 -2.24 37.11 -7.86
CA THR A 273 -1.31 38.24 -7.63
C THR A 273 0.16 37.85 -7.84
N TYR A 274 0.43 36.56 -8.04
CA TYR A 274 1.78 35.99 -8.19
C TYR A 274 2.73 36.39 -7.06
N ARG A 275 2.21 36.34 -5.83
CA ARG A 275 2.87 36.83 -4.61
C ARG A 275 4.25 36.21 -4.41
N SER A 276 4.41 34.92 -4.73
CA SER A 276 5.71 34.26 -4.74
C SER A 276 6.05 33.80 -6.14
N PRO A 277 7.13 34.28 -6.76
CA PRO A 277 7.43 33.89 -8.13
C PRO A 277 8.03 32.48 -8.26
N GLN A 278 8.73 32.01 -7.22
CA GLN A 278 9.31 30.66 -7.21
C GLN A 278 8.93 29.97 -5.91
N ILE A 279 8.03 29.00 -5.99
CA ILE A 279 7.64 28.13 -4.88
C ILE A 279 8.23 26.75 -5.13
N VAL A 280 8.85 26.19 -4.10
CA VAL A 280 9.39 24.83 -4.14
C VAL A 280 8.76 24.04 -3.01
N LEU A 281 8.15 22.90 -3.33
CA LEU A 281 7.65 21.95 -2.35
C LEU A 281 8.54 20.71 -2.40
N ILE A 282 9.07 20.31 -1.25
CA ILE A 282 9.81 19.07 -1.10
C ILE A 282 8.97 18.15 -0.22
N ILE A 283 8.50 17.06 -0.82
CA ILE A 283 7.77 15.98 -0.17
C ILE A 283 8.78 14.86 0.09
N GLY A 284 9.14 14.63 1.35
CA GLY A 284 9.92 13.47 1.77
C GLY A 284 9.05 12.26 2.07
N GLU A 285 9.68 11.12 2.33
CA GLU A 285 9.01 9.86 2.67
C GLU A 285 9.53 9.32 4.01
N SER A 286 8.64 8.86 4.89
CA SER A 286 8.99 8.11 6.12
C SER A 286 9.94 8.84 7.09
N PHE A 287 9.84 10.15 7.28
CA PHE A 287 10.74 10.91 8.17
C PHE A 287 10.11 11.21 9.55
N GLY A 288 10.45 10.40 10.55
CA GLY A 288 10.05 10.63 11.94
C GLY A 288 10.72 11.86 12.55
N LYS A 289 9.94 12.79 13.11
CA LYS A 289 10.46 14.02 13.75
C LYS A 289 11.45 13.74 14.87
N HIS A 290 11.27 12.61 15.55
CA HIS A 290 12.09 12.16 16.68
C HIS A 290 13.50 11.73 16.28
N HIS A 291 13.78 11.55 14.99
CA HIS A 291 15.12 11.27 14.46
C HIS A 291 15.78 12.50 13.84
N SER A 292 15.20 13.69 14.01
CA SER A 292 15.76 14.94 13.48
C SER A 292 16.55 15.71 14.54
N GLN A 293 17.85 15.88 14.33
CA GLN A 293 18.71 16.75 15.16
C GLN A 293 18.11 18.15 15.35
N GLN A 294 17.52 18.72 14.29
CA GLN A 294 16.86 20.04 14.34
C GLN A 294 15.72 20.12 15.38
N TYR A 295 15.10 18.99 15.69
CA TYR A 295 14.00 18.84 16.64
C TYR A 295 14.43 18.24 17.98
N GLY A 296 15.74 18.13 18.23
CA GLY A 296 16.30 17.70 19.51
C GLY A 296 16.76 16.25 19.57
N TYR A 297 16.81 15.54 18.43
CA TYR A 297 17.43 14.22 18.39
C TYR A 297 18.92 14.30 18.73
N PHE A 298 19.42 13.27 19.41
CA PHE A 298 20.76 13.26 20.01
C PHE A 298 21.89 12.95 19.03
N MET A 299 21.58 12.46 17.82
CA MET A 299 22.54 12.24 16.75
C MET A 299 22.48 13.41 15.75
N ASP A 300 23.60 13.69 15.10
CA ASP A 300 23.72 14.75 14.10
C ASP A 300 23.16 14.32 12.72
N THR A 301 21.86 14.00 12.69
CA THR A 301 21.16 13.50 11.49
C THR A 301 20.72 14.58 10.52
N THR A 302 20.64 15.85 10.95
CA THR A 302 20.20 16.97 10.08
C THR A 302 21.08 18.23 10.19
N PRO A 303 22.42 18.09 10.07
CA PRO A 303 23.34 19.21 10.27
C PRO A 303 23.15 20.36 9.29
N TYR A 304 22.74 20.11 8.04
CA TYR A 304 22.50 21.14 7.04
C TYR A 304 21.24 21.96 7.35
N GLN A 305 20.14 21.31 7.75
CA GLN A 305 18.94 22.00 8.23
C GLN A 305 19.23 22.87 9.46
N VAL A 306 20.00 22.35 10.43
CA VAL A 306 20.45 23.13 11.61
C VAL A 306 21.30 24.34 11.19
N ALA A 307 22.22 24.17 10.24
CA ALA A 307 23.02 25.28 9.72
C ALA A 307 22.16 26.34 9.03
N LEU A 308 21.19 25.94 8.22
CA LEU A 308 20.24 26.86 7.56
C LEU A 308 19.36 27.61 8.58
N GLU A 309 18.91 26.95 9.64
CA GLU A 309 18.14 27.58 10.73
C GLU A 309 18.95 28.70 11.40
N LYS A 310 20.25 28.47 11.67
CA LYS A 310 21.16 29.48 12.26
C LYS A 310 21.29 30.72 11.40
N THR A 311 21.16 30.60 10.07
CA THR A 311 21.16 31.77 9.16
C THR A 311 19.87 32.60 9.22
N LYS A 312 18.85 32.15 9.98
CA LYS A 312 17.49 32.70 10.02
C LYS A 312 16.71 32.61 8.70
N LYS A 313 17.28 31.99 7.67
CA LYS A 313 16.59 31.79 6.38
C LYS A 313 15.61 30.63 6.43
N LEU A 314 15.88 29.62 7.26
CA LEU A 314 14.99 28.50 7.54
C LEU A 314 14.23 28.74 8.85
N THR A 315 12.92 28.53 8.81
CA THR A 315 12.04 28.58 9.98
C THR A 315 11.39 27.21 10.16
N LYS A 316 11.80 26.49 11.21
CA LYS A 316 11.16 25.24 11.61
C LYS A 316 9.85 25.50 12.32
N PHE A 317 8.86 24.65 12.07
CA PHE A 317 7.58 24.66 12.77
C PHE A 317 7.60 23.55 13.82
N THR A 318 7.14 23.86 15.03
CA THR A 318 7.32 22.99 16.20
C THR A 318 6.16 22.02 16.43
N ASP A 319 4.96 22.34 15.92
CA ASP A 319 3.73 21.57 16.15
C ASP A 319 3.00 21.23 14.84
N ALA A 320 3.68 20.49 13.95
CA ALA A 320 3.12 19.97 12.70
C ALA A 320 2.89 18.46 12.79
N VAL A 321 1.72 18.03 12.30
CA VAL A 321 1.38 16.60 12.15
C VAL A 321 0.87 16.30 10.74
N THR A 322 1.05 15.07 10.28
CA THR A 322 0.34 14.56 9.11
C THR A 322 -1.06 14.07 9.49
N CYS A 323 -1.96 13.94 8.51
CA CYS A 323 -3.31 13.43 8.73
C CYS A 323 -3.41 11.89 8.63
N TRP A 324 -2.44 11.27 7.98
CA TRP A 324 -2.35 9.83 7.77
C TRP A 324 -0.90 9.38 7.86
N ASN A 325 -0.65 8.15 8.28
CA ASN A 325 0.67 7.51 8.27
C ASN A 325 0.83 6.54 7.09
N LEU A 326 0.12 6.81 5.99
CA LEU A 326 0.11 6.01 4.77
C LEU A 326 0.17 6.93 3.56
N THR A 327 1.27 6.86 2.80
CA THR A 327 1.59 7.67 1.62
C THR A 327 0.37 7.89 0.71
N SER A 328 -0.38 6.82 0.41
CA SER A 328 -1.64 6.87 -0.38
C SER A 328 -2.61 7.93 0.10
N PHE A 329 -2.89 7.96 1.38
CA PHE A 329 -3.85 8.87 1.96
C PHE A 329 -3.26 10.24 2.21
N VAL A 330 -1.96 10.32 2.50
CA VAL A 330 -1.30 11.61 2.62
C VAL A 330 -1.37 12.35 1.29
N PHE A 331 -1.00 11.72 0.18
CA PHE A 331 -1.06 12.34 -1.14
C PHE A 331 -2.48 12.76 -1.54
N LYS A 332 -3.49 11.92 -1.25
CA LYS A 332 -4.91 12.25 -1.49
C LYS A 332 -5.32 13.57 -0.79
N ASN A 333 -4.90 13.77 0.46
CA ASN A 333 -5.27 14.95 1.24
C ASN A 333 -4.34 16.15 1.01
N VAL A 334 -3.03 15.94 0.85
CA VAL A 334 -2.04 17.00 0.67
C VAL A 334 -2.11 17.62 -0.73
N PHE A 335 -2.57 16.88 -1.74
CA PHE A 335 -2.78 17.45 -3.09
C PHE A 335 -4.13 18.13 -3.25
N SER A 336 -5.16 17.71 -2.50
CA SER A 336 -6.52 18.25 -2.64
C SER A 336 -6.74 19.48 -1.77
N THR A 337 -7.50 20.48 -2.24
CA THR A 337 -7.90 21.61 -1.36
C THR A 337 -8.86 21.22 -0.24
N HIS A 338 -9.35 19.98 -0.22
CA HIS A 338 -10.16 19.43 0.86
C HIS A 338 -9.38 19.33 2.17
N VAL A 339 -10.00 19.78 3.25
CA VAL A 339 -9.47 19.69 4.62
C VAL A 339 -10.31 18.74 5.45
N ILE A 340 -9.68 17.92 6.30
CA ILE A 340 -10.42 16.94 7.12
C ILE A 340 -11.42 17.66 8.04
N GLY A 341 -12.67 17.21 7.97
CA GLY A 341 -13.83 17.81 8.64
C GLY A 341 -14.75 18.59 7.70
N GLU A 342 -14.33 18.85 6.46
CA GLU A 342 -15.21 19.38 5.42
C GLU A 342 -16.21 18.33 4.90
N LYS A 343 -17.19 18.78 4.12
CA LYS A 343 -18.16 17.89 3.49
C LYS A 343 -17.57 17.29 2.23
N GLY A 344 -17.90 16.04 1.96
CA GLY A 344 -17.42 15.31 0.78
C GLY A 344 -16.08 14.63 1.06
N GLU A 345 -15.42 14.20 -0.01
CA GLU A 345 -14.12 13.54 0.03
C GLU A 345 -13.08 14.36 -0.72
N TRP A 346 -11.79 14.04 -0.53
CA TRP A 346 -10.69 14.71 -1.21
C TRP A 346 -10.84 14.78 -2.75
N CYS A 347 -11.46 13.77 -3.36
CA CYS A 347 -11.70 13.69 -4.81
C CYS A 347 -12.89 14.52 -5.32
N ASP A 348 -13.66 15.15 -4.42
CA ASP A 348 -14.70 16.13 -4.77
C ASP A 348 -14.14 17.56 -4.91
N TYR A 349 -12.88 17.76 -4.52
CA TYR A 349 -12.18 19.04 -4.52
C TYR A 349 -11.02 19.04 -5.53
N PRO A 350 -10.67 20.20 -6.08
CA PRO A 350 -9.58 20.33 -7.03
C PRO A 350 -8.21 20.05 -6.40
N LEU A 351 -7.29 19.55 -7.20
CA LEU A 351 -5.90 19.36 -6.78
C LEU A 351 -5.13 20.68 -6.96
N PHE A 352 -4.30 21.06 -5.98
CA PHE A 352 -3.60 22.35 -6.03
C PHE A 352 -2.70 22.53 -7.28
N PRO A 353 -2.02 21.49 -7.84
CA PRO A 353 -1.25 21.69 -9.06
C PRO A 353 -2.11 22.16 -10.24
N GLU A 354 -3.37 21.69 -10.34
CA GLU A 354 -4.33 22.11 -11.37
C GLU A 354 -4.69 23.58 -11.23
N ILE A 355 -4.90 24.02 -9.98
CA ILE A 355 -5.18 25.43 -9.66
C ILE A 355 -3.98 26.30 -10.02
N PHE A 356 -2.76 25.87 -9.67
CA PHE A 356 -1.53 26.58 -10.00
C PHE A 356 -1.32 26.73 -11.51
N ARG A 357 -1.49 25.64 -12.28
CA ARG A 357 -1.39 25.69 -13.75
C ARG A 357 -2.45 26.60 -14.34
N LYS A 358 -3.69 26.50 -13.88
CA LYS A 358 -4.78 27.38 -14.35
C LYS A 358 -4.54 28.85 -13.99
N ALA A 359 -3.87 29.11 -12.88
CA ALA A 359 -3.44 30.46 -12.47
C ALA A 359 -2.22 30.97 -13.28
N GLY A 360 -1.61 30.16 -14.13
CA GLY A 360 -0.49 30.55 -14.99
C GLY A 360 0.90 30.33 -14.38
N TYR A 361 1.02 29.52 -13.32
CA TYR A 361 2.31 28.97 -12.90
C TYR A 361 2.72 27.83 -13.82
N HIS A 362 4.01 27.75 -14.14
CA HIS A 362 4.59 26.52 -14.66
C HIS A 362 4.79 25.53 -13.51
N VAL A 363 4.23 24.33 -13.64
CA VAL A 363 4.26 23.33 -12.57
C VAL A 363 5.10 22.12 -12.99
N THR A 364 6.18 21.90 -12.24
CA THR A 364 7.11 20.78 -12.43
C THR A 364 6.94 19.78 -11.30
N PHE A 365 6.75 18.50 -11.61
CA PHE A 365 6.70 17.41 -10.62
C PHE A 365 7.78 16.36 -10.90
N ILE A 366 8.76 16.29 -10.00
CA ILE A 366 9.93 15.42 -10.07
C ILE A 366 9.80 14.39 -8.96
N THR A 367 9.80 13.10 -9.28
CA THR A 367 9.50 12.06 -8.31
C THR A 367 10.37 10.83 -8.49
N ASN A 368 10.81 10.26 -7.38
CA ASN A 368 11.51 8.98 -7.33
C ASN A 368 10.61 7.80 -6.97
N GLU A 369 9.27 8.00 -6.98
CA GLU A 369 8.29 6.95 -6.66
C GLU A 369 7.17 6.87 -7.69
N PHE A 370 6.62 8.01 -8.12
CA PHE A 370 5.40 8.04 -8.92
C PHE A 370 5.68 8.35 -10.38
N LEU A 371 6.35 7.46 -11.10
CA LEU A 371 6.47 7.58 -12.55
C LEU A 371 5.46 6.70 -13.30
N PRO A 372 4.91 7.19 -14.43
CA PRO A 372 4.11 6.36 -15.33
C PRO A 372 5.05 5.37 -16.04
N GLN A 373 5.30 4.21 -15.45
CA GLN A 373 6.05 3.13 -16.10
C GLN A 373 5.30 1.81 -16.05
N ALA A 374 5.24 1.13 -17.20
CA ALA A 374 4.55 -0.14 -17.39
C ALA A 374 5.22 -1.36 -16.70
N LYS A 375 6.32 -1.16 -15.96
CA LYS A 375 7.17 -2.27 -15.48
C LYS A 375 7.33 -2.38 -13.96
N GLU A 376 6.88 -1.40 -13.17
CA GLU A 376 7.03 -1.45 -11.70
C GLU A 376 5.76 -1.07 -10.95
N ALA A 377 4.61 -1.47 -11.47
CA ALA A 377 3.34 -1.27 -10.78
C ALA A 377 3.10 -2.39 -9.77
N VAL A 378 3.84 -2.37 -8.66
CA VAL A 378 3.44 -3.04 -7.42
C VAL A 378 3.13 -1.92 -6.44
N TYR A 379 1.83 -1.62 -6.31
CA TYR A 379 1.21 -0.58 -5.47
C TYR A 379 1.20 0.87 -5.99
N ASP A 380 0.61 1.11 -7.18
CA ASP A 380 0.32 2.48 -7.64
C ASP A 380 -0.95 3.09 -6.98
N PHE A 381 -1.36 2.58 -5.81
CA PHE A 381 -2.47 3.15 -5.02
C PHE A 381 -1.99 4.21 -4.01
N SER A 382 -0.67 4.31 -3.79
CA SER A 382 0.05 5.30 -2.95
C SER A 382 -0.02 6.74 -3.44
N GLY A 383 -0.54 6.98 -4.64
CA GLY A 383 -0.79 8.32 -5.19
C GLY A 383 -0.65 8.38 -6.70
N GLY A 384 0.13 7.48 -7.30
CA GLY A 384 0.34 7.52 -8.74
C GLY A 384 -0.91 7.17 -9.57
N PHE A 385 -1.92 6.44 -9.06
CA PHE A 385 -3.15 6.21 -9.84
C PHE A 385 -3.84 7.51 -10.31
N PHE A 386 -3.71 8.62 -9.58
CA PHE A 386 -4.24 9.92 -9.99
C PHE A 386 -3.16 10.88 -10.53
N LEU A 387 -1.92 10.82 -10.01
CA LEU A 387 -0.82 11.67 -10.49
C LEU A 387 -0.29 11.23 -11.87
N ASN A 388 -0.34 9.94 -12.17
CA ASN A 388 0.10 9.33 -13.43
C ASN A 388 -1.04 9.12 -14.42
N ASN A 389 -2.31 9.29 -14.01
CA ASN A 389 -3.42 9.24 -14.95
C ASN A 389 -3.19 10.25 -16.10
N PRO A 390 -3.15 9.83 -17.38
CA PRO A 390 -2.72 10.70 -18.47
C PRO A 390 -3.51 12.00 -18.61
N LYS A 391 -4.82 12.01 -18.29
CA LYS A 391 -5.64 13.23 -18.33
C LYS A 391 -5.31 14.13 -17.15
N LEU A 392 -5.35 13.60 -15.92
CA LEU A 392 -5.08 14.39 -14.71
C LEU A 392 -3.64 14.89 -14.65
N SER A 393 -2.67 14.06 -15.05
CA SER A 393 -1.26 14.44 -15.09
C SER A 393 -1.04 15.65 -16.01
N LYS A 394 -1.66 15.65 -17.19
CA LYS A 394 -1.64 16.79 -18.13
C LYS A 394 -2.38 18.02 -17.62
N LEU A 395 -3.30 17.89 -16.65
CA LEU A 395 -3.98 19.02 -16.01
C LEU A 395 -3.14 19.59 -14.86
N GLN A 396 -2.36 18.74 -14.19
CA GLN A 396 -1.57 19.08 -13.00
C GLN A 396 -0.15 19.57 -13.30
N PHE A 397 0.51 19.04 -14.34
CA PHE A 397 1.95 19.23 -14.55
C PHE A 397 2.28 19.63 -15.98
N ASP A 398 3.23 20.57 -16.12
CA ASP A 398 3.84 20.94 -17.40
C ASP A 398 5.08 20.10 -17.69
N SER A 399 5.86 19.78 -16.65
CA SER A 399 7.15 19.09 -16.75
C SER A 399 7.27 17.99 -15.70
N ARG A 400 7.85 16.83 -16.07
CA ARG A 400 8.11 15.68 -15.19
C ARG A 400 9.41 14.97 -15.57
N ASN A 401 10.04 14.27 -14.64
CA ASN A 401 11.11 13.33 -14.96
C ASN A 401 10.56 12.07 -15.66
N THR A 402 11.46 11.30 -16.28
CA THR A 402 11.10 10.14 -17.11
C THR A 402 11.58 8.81 -16.54
N GLU A 403 12.49 8.84 -15.57
CA GLU A 403 13.08 7.64 -14.95
C GLU A 403 13.17 7.73 -13.43
N LEU A 404 13.05 6.56 -12.80
CA LEU A 404 13.27 6.38 -11.38
C LEU A 404 14.75 6.07 -11.15
N HIS A 405 15.22 6.41 -9.95
CA HIS A 405 16.62 6.32 -9.56
C HIS A 405 16.75 5.48 -8.30
N ALA A 406 17.87 4.76 -8.17
CA ALA A 406 18.16 3.98 -6.97
C ALA A 406 18.26 4.86 -5.70
N LEU A 407 18.66 6.13 -5.87
CA LEU A 407 18.83 7.12 -4.80
C LEU A 407 18.33 8.50 -5.27
N ASP A 408 17.94 9.35 -4.32
CA ASP A 408 17.30 10.65 -4.61
C ASP A 408 18.24 11.71 -5.20
N ASP A 409 19.56 11.47 -5.26
CA ASP A 409 20.45 12.37 -5.99
C ASP A 409 20.23 12.34 -7.50
N GLY A 410 19.68 11.25 -8.05
CA GLY A 410 19.26 11.20 -9.46
C GLY A 410 18.21 12.26 -9.81
N LEU A 411 17.30 12.60 -8.88
CA LEU A 411 16.34 13.69 -9.11
C LEU A 411 17.00 15.07 -9.22
N LEU A 412 18.17 15.25 -8.61
CA LEU A 412 18.96 16.47 -8.75
C LEU A 412 19.53 16.59 -10.16
N GLU A 413 19.93 15.45 -10.75
CA GLU A 413 20.43 15.36 -12.11
C GLU A 413 19.31 15.59 -13.13
N ASP A 414 18.14 14.97 -12.93
CA ASP A 414 16.93 15.22 -13.74
C ASP A 414 16.58 16.71 -13.78
N TYR A 415 16.60 17.35 -12.61
CA TYR A 415 16.34 18.79 -12.52
C TYR A 415 17.38 19.60 -13.29
N ASP A 416 18.67 19.37 -13.05
CA ASP A 416 19.73 20.19 -13.63
C ASP A 416 19.88 20.00 -15.15
N ASN A 417 19.64 18.79 -15.67
CA ASN A 417 19.92 18.41 -17.05
C ASN A 417 18.70 18.42 -17.98
N GLY A 418 17.46 18.58 -17.46
CA GLY A 418 16.26 18.52 -18.30
C GLY A 418 15.12 19.46 -17.90
N LEU A 419 14.94 19.73 -16.60
CA LEU A 419 13.72 20.41 -16.12
C LEU A 419 13.94 21.88 -15.73
N LYS A 420 15.17 22.24 -15.39
CA LYS A 420 15.55 23.60 -15.00
C LYS A 420 15.39 24.62 -16.12
N GLU A 421 15.55 24.22 -17.38
CA GLU A 421 15.38 25.13 -18.52
C GLU A 421 13.91 25.60 -18.64
N ALA A 422 12.96 24.67 -18.54
CA ALA A 422 11.53 24.98 -18.56
C ALA A 422 11.15 25.96 -17.42
N GLU A 423 11.69 25.73 -16.21
CA GLU A 423 11.51 26.65 -15.08
C GLU A 423 12.11 28.03 -15.35
N THR A 424 13.27 28.10 -16.00
CA THR A 424 13.98 29.36 -16.30
C THR A 424 13.25 30.18 -17.37
N ASN A 425 12.57 29.52 -18.30
CA ASN A 425 11.78 30.16 -19.35
C ASN A 425 10.39 30.64 -18.86
N SER A 426 9.98 30.26 -17.66
CA SER A 426 8.75 30.72 -17.02
C SER A 426 9.00 31.81 -15.98
N LYS A 427 8.03 32.74 -15.86
CA LYS A 427 8.09 33.84 -14.90
C LYS A 427 7.68 33.41 -13.48
N TYR A 428 6.80 32.42 -13.38
CA TYR A 428 6.19 31.96 -12.13
C TYR A 428 6.19 30.44 -12.10
N ASN A 429 6.75 29.86 -11.04
CA ASN A 429 7.04 28.42 -10.98
C ASN A 429 6.62 27.80 -9.65
N LEU A 430 6.05 26.61 -9.75
CA LEU A 430 5.89 25.66 -8.65
C LEU A 430 6.67 24.40 -9.01
N THR A 431 7.74 24.13 -8.26
CA THR A 431 8.56 22.93 -8.46
C THR A 431 8.38 22.00 -7.27
N ILE A 432 7.89 20.80 -7.52
CA ILE A 432 7.61 19.78 -6.51
C ILE A 432 8.65 18.66 -6.67
N PHE A 433 9.43 18.41 -5.62
CA PHE A 433 10.31 17.25 -5.49
C PHE A 433 9.64 16.23 -4.57
N HIS A 434 9.50 14.99 -5.02
CA HIS A 434 9.01 13.87 -4.24
C HIS A 434 10.10 12.80 -4.11
N LEU A 435 10.64 12.69 -2.89
CA LEU A 435 11.84 11.92 -2.56
C LEU A 435 11.44 10.55 -1.99
N MET A 436 12.22 9.50 -2.30
CA MET A 436 12.12 8.17 -1.66
C MET A 436 12.52 8.22 -0.17
N GLY A 437 13.25 9.26 0.23
CA GLY A 437 13.44 9.63 1.62
C GLY A 437 14.03 8.50 2.48
N GLN A 438 13.34 8.17 3.57
CA GLN A 438 13.76 7.13 4.51
C GLN A 438 12.86 5.90 4.41
N HIS A 439 12.26 5.62 3.24
CA HIS A 439 11.40 4.46 3.04
C HIS A 439 12.11 3.15 3.45
N VAL A 440 11.34 2.23 4.04
CA VAL A 440 11.82 0.95 4.59
C VAL A 440 12.71 0.16 3.62
N ASP A 441 13.65 -0.59 4.20
CA ASP A 441 14.96 -0.99 3.63
C ASP A 441 16.01 0.15 3.62
N TYR A 442 16.09 0.85 4.75
CA TYR A 442 16.89 2.06 4.97
C TYR A 442 18.34 2.01 4.46
N LYS A 443 18.98 0.83 4.51
CA LYS A 443 20.36 0.63 4.05
C LYS A 443 20.56 0.94 2.55
N THR A 444 19.48 0.95 1.79
CA THR A 444 19.45 1.21 0.35
C THR A 444 19.01 2.63 0.01
N ARG A 445 18.81 3.48 1.02
CA ARG A 445 18.39 4.90 0.88
C ARG A 445 19.54 5.89 0.92
N TYR A 446 20.78 5.44 1.05
CA TYR A 446 21.96 6.29 1.08
C TYR A 446 23.17 5.60 0.43
N LYS A 447 24.14 6.39 -0.04
CA LYS A 447 25.39 5.86 -0.56
C LYS A 447 26.20 5.22 0.56
N HIS A 448 26.62 3.97 0.39
CA HIS A 448 27.45 3.29 1.39
C HIS A 448 28.77 4.03 1.71
N SER A 449 29.33 4.79 0.76
CA SER A 449 30.50 5.65 0.98
C SER A 449 30.25 6.84 1.91
N GLN A 450 28.99 7.17 2.20
CA GLN A 450 28.55 8.24 3.09
C GLN A 450 28.00 7.70 4.41
N THR A 451 28.25 6.43 4.74
CA THR A 451 27.88 5.86 6.05
C THR A 451 28.61 6.60 7.17
N HIS A 452 27.87 7.20 8.08
CA HIS A 452 28.40 7.95 9.22
C HIS A 452 28.14 7.24 10.55
N PHE A 453 26.91 6.73 10.74
CA PHE A 453 26.50 6.02 11.94
C PHE A 453 26.66 4.51 11.78
N TRP A 454 27.04 3.83 12.85
CA TRP A 454 27.19 2.37 12.91
C TRP A 454 26.51 1.84 14.16
N ALA A 455 26.33 0.52 14.29
CA ALA A 455 25.73 -0.07 15.50
C ALA A 455 26.45 0.39 16.79
N GLY A 456 27.78 0.46 16.77
CA GLY A 456 28.60 0.93 17.88
C GLY A 456 28.37 2.41 18.27
N SER A 457 27.83 3.23 17.36
CA SER A 457 27.48 4.63 17.65
C SER A 457 26.38 4.78 18.71
N TYR A 458 25.65 3.69 19.01
CA TYR A 458 24.50 3.68 19.91
C TYR A 458 24.71 2.84 21.17
N GLU A 459 25.89 2.25 21.40
CA GLU A 459 26.14 1.40 22.58
C GLU A 459 25.86 2.13 23.89
N ASP A 460 26.40 3.34 24.05
CA ASP A 460 26.17 4.16 25.25
C ASP A 460 24.84 4.92 25.23
N LYS A 461 24.31 5.21 24.03
CA LYS A 461 23.13 6.09 23.84
C LYS A 461 21.81 5.33 23.87
N ARG A 462 21.83 4.07 23.43
CA ARG A 462 20.70 3.13 23.38
C ARG A 462 21.15 1.76 23.91
N PRO A 463 21.59 1.67 25.18
CA PRO A 463 22.11 0.43 25.79
C PRO A 463 21.06 -0.69 25.82
N GLU A 464 19.78 -0.37 25.78
CA GLU A 464 18.66 -1.30 25.81
C GLU A 464 18.39 -2.04 24.48
N LEU A 465 18.96 -1.56 23.36
CA LEU A 465 18.82 -2.21 22.05
C LEU A 465 19.87 -3.30 21.84
N THR A 466 19.50 -4.37 21.15
CA THR A 466 20.48 -5.37 20.66
C THR A 466 21.35 -4.80 19.53
N ASP A 467 22.51 -5.41 19.27
CA ASP A 467 23.39 -4.98 18.16
C ASP A 467 22.68 -5.00 16.81
N LYS A 468 21.78 -5.97 16.59
CA LYS A 468 20.96 -6.03 15.37
C LYS A 468 20.02 -4.83 15.27
N GLN A 469 19.37 -4.44 16.36
CA GLN A 469 18.47 -3.29 16.39
C GLN A 469 19.25 -1.97 16.22
N ARG A 470 20.39 -1.82 16.91
CA ARG A 470 21.29 -0.65 16.72
C ARG A 470 21.78 -0.54 15.29
N LYS A 471 22.06 -1.67 14.63
CA LYS A 471 22.45 -1.69 13.21
C LYS A 471 21.33 -1.16 12.31
N VAL A 472 20.09 -1.60 12.52
CA VAL A 472 18.93 -1.10 11.76
C VAL A 472 18.69 0.39 12.03
N LEU A 473 18.77 0.81 13.31
CA LEU A 473 18.70 2.22 13.70
C LEU A 473 19.78 3.07 12.99
N SER A 474 21.02 2.57 12.94
CA SER A 474 22.09 3.25 12.22
C SER A 474 21.80 3.41 10.72
N HIS A 475 21.12 2.45 10.09
CA HIS A 475 20.72 2.59 8.69
C HIS A 475 19.66 3.69 8.51
N TYR A 476 18.69 3.78 9.42
CA TYR A 476 17.65 4.82 9.39
C TYR A 476 18.24 6.23 9.58
N ASP A 477 19.13 6.40 10.55
CA ASP A 477 19.78 7.70 10.80
C ASP A 477 20.75 8.11 9.68
N ASN A 478 21.41 7.14 9.02
CA ASN A 478 22.21 7.41 7.82
C ASN A 478 21.33 7.80 6.62
N ALA A 479 20.17 7.17 6.44
CA ALA A 479 19.19 7.57 5.44
C ALA A 479 18.68 8.99 5.70
N THR A 480 18.45 9.33 6.97
CA THR A 480 18.07 10.69 7.42
C THR A 480 19.15 11.72 7.08
N LEU A 481 20.42 11.41 7.38
CA LEU A 481 21.56 12.29 7.06
C LEU A 481 21.75 12.47 5.55
N TYR A 482 21.54 11.41 4.78
CA TYR A 482 21.60 11.48 3.32
C TYR A 482 20.48 12.37 2.77
N ASN A 483 19.25 12.20 3.23
CA ASN A 483 18.12 13.06 2.88
C ASN A 483 18.39 14.53 3.24
N ASP A 484 18.94 14.83 4.42
CA ASP A 484 19.36 16.19 4.78
C ASP A 484 20.33 16.79 3.74
N SER A 485 21.25 15.98 3.23
CA SER A 485 22.19 16.42 2.17
C SER A 485 21.50 16.67 0.82
N ILE A 486 20.54 15.83 0.42
CA ILE A 486 19.76 16.01 -0.81
C ILE A 486 18.91 17.28 -0.72
N VAL A 487 18.18 17.45 0.38
CA VAL A 487 17.34 18.63 0.62
C VAL A 487 18.18 19.91 0.66
N ALA A 488 19.36 19.88 1.28
CA ALA A 488 20.30 21.00 1.26
C ALA A 488 20.75 21.36 -0.16
N GLN A 489 20.98 20.36 -1.01
CA GLN A 489 21.34 20.56 -2.42
C GLN A 489 20.18 21.10 -3.25
N ILE A 490 18.92 20.73 -2.95
CA ILE A 490 17.74 21.36 -3.54
C ILE A 490 17.70 22.84 -3.12
N VAL A 491 17.74 23.14 -1.81
CA VAL A 491 17.73 24.52 -1.29
C VAL A 491 18.84 25.38 -1.90
N LYS A 492 20.04 24.82 -2.09
CA LYS A 492 21.18 25.51 -2.72
C LYS A 492 20.85 26.03 -4.13
N ARG A 493 20.12 25.26 -4.94
CA ARG A 493 19.71 25.65 -6.32
C ARG A 493 18.78 26.85 -6.33
N TYR A 494 18.00 27.07 -5.26
CA TYR A 494 17.07 28.18 -5.13
C TYR A 494 17.57 29.33 -4.25
N SER A 495 18.70 29.15 -3.54
CA SER A 495 19.24 30.11 -2.55
C SER A 495 19.51 31.52 -3.10
N LYS A 496 19.80 31.65 -4.40
CA LYS A 496 20.05 32.93 -5.10
C LYS A 496 18.82 33.46 -5.87
N LYS A 497 17.76 32.67 -6.01
CA LYS A 497 16.50 33.04 -6.70
C LYS A 497 15.59 33.82 -5.74
N ASN A 498 14.51 34.43 -6.24
CA ASN A 498 13.46 35.00 -5.39
C ASN A 498 12.49 33.87 -4.99
N ALA A 499 12.91 33.01 -4.06
CA ALA A 499 12.28 31.71 -3.84
C ALA A 499 11.93 31.44 -2.39
N ILE A 500 10.84 30.69 -2.22
CA ILE A 500 10.40 30.08 -0.97
C ILE A 500 10.36 28.56 -1.15
N VAL A 501 10.91 27.82 -0.19
CA VAL A 501 11.01 26.37 -0.19
C VAL A 501 10.30 25.84 1.05
N ILE A 502 9.40 24.88 0.87
CA ILE A 502 8.63 24.23 1.92
C ILE A 502 9.04 22.76 1.94
N TYR A 503 9.32 22.22 3.13
CA TYR A 503 9.63 20.81 3.33
C TYR A 503 8.61 20.18 4.26
N MET A 504 8.07 19.03 3.86
CA MET A 504 7.36 18.09 4.72
C MET A 504 7.63 16.66 4.25
N PRO A 505 7.85 15.68 5.13
CA PRO A 505 7.65 14.29 4.76
C PRO A 505 6.16 13.95 4.77
N ASP A 506 5.78 12.91 4.07
CA ASP A 506 4.41 12.42 4.04
C ASP A 506 3.93 11.96 5.42
N HIS A 507 4.75 11.16 6.13
CA HIS A 507 4.54 10.68 7.48
C HIS A 507 5.85 10.42 8.23
N GLY A 508 5.74 10.13 9.53
CA GLY A 508 6.83 9.65 10.37
C GLY A 508 7.03 8.14 10.26
N GLU A 509 8.10 7.63 10.86
CA GLU A 509 8.44 6.21 10.87
C GLU A 509 8.91 5.83 12.27
N GLU A 510 8.57 4.63 12.74
CA GLU A 510 9.12 4.08 13.97
C GLU A 510 10.42 3.31 13.69
N CYS A 511 11.47 3.60 14.45
CA CYS A 511 12.73 2.87 14.45
C CYS A 511 13.23 2.62 15.88
N TYR A 512 12.48 1.80 16.62
CA TYR A 512 12.71 1.40 18.00
C TYR A 512 12.55 2.53 19.03
N GLU A 513 11.48 3.30 18.98
CA GLU A 513 11.19 4.34 19.96
C GLU A 513 10.85 3.73 21.32
N GLY A 514 11.49 4.25 22.37
CA GLY A 514 11.40 3.68 23.72
C GLY A 514 11.71 2.19 23.73
N ASN A 515 10.79 1.39 24.26
CA ASN A 515 10.90 -0.07 24.36
C ASN A 515 9.92 -0.81 23.44
N ARG A 516 9.46 -0.17 22.35
CA ARG A 516 8.42 -0.72 21.47
C ARG A 516 8.89 -1.92 20.66
N GLY A 517 10.19 -2.00 20.37
CA GLY A 517 10.83 -3.22 19.85
C GLY A 517 10.56 -3.54 18.38
N PHE A 518 9.86 -2.68 17.64
CA PHE A 518 9.62 -2.83 16.21
C PHE A 518 10.17 -1.65 15.41
N ILE A 519 10.16 -1.83 14.09
CA ILE A 519 10.44 -0.81 13.10
C ILE A 519 9.26 -0.74 12.14
N CYS A 520 9.29 0.29 11.31
CA CYS A 520 8.32 0.56 10.28
C CYS A 520 7.04 1.19 10.86
N ARG A 521 6.29 1.88 10.02
CA ARG A 521 4.95 2.37 10.36
C ARG A 521 4.03 1.24 10.82
N ASN A 522 3.14 1.57 11.75
CA ASN A 522 2.12 0.70 12.28
C ASN A 522 0.79 0.99 11.60
N HIS A 523 0.26 -0.04 10.97
CA HIS A 523 -0.97 0.01 10.21
C HIS A 523 -2.26 -0.05 11.06
N SER A 524 -2.15 -0.02 12.39
CA SER A 524 -3.29 -0.07 13.30
C SER A 524 -4.35 0.99 12.95
N ALA A 525 -5.61 0.53 12.94
CA ALA A 525 -6.80 1.36 12.82
C ALA A 525 -7.04 2.23 14.06
N ASN A 526 -6.69 1.67 15.22
CA ASN A 526 -6.79 2.35 16.51
C ASN A 526 -5.53 3.16 16.74
N ILE A 527 -5.71 4.46 16.98
CA ILE A 527 -4.61 5.39 17.23
C ILE A 527 -4.53 5.67 18.72
N ASP A 528 -3.46 5.19 19.33
CA ASP A 528 -3.06 5.57 20.69
C ASP A 528 -2.03 6.70 20.65
N TRP A 529 -1.67 7.22 21.83
CA TRP A 529 -0.71 8.31 21.91
C TRP A 529 0.66 7.96 21.32
N PRO A 530 1.30 6.81 21.63
CA PRO A 530 2.57 6.44 21.01
C PRO A 530 2.51 6.44 19.48
N LEU A 531 1.48 5.83 18.88
CA LEU A 531 1.32 5.85 17.41
C LEU A 531 1.21 7.27 16.87
N ALA A 532 0.34 8.11 17.47
CA ALA A 532 0.17 9.51 17.10
C ALA A 532 1.48 10.30 17.24
N HIS A 533 2.23 10.07 18.32
CA HIS A 533 3.43 10.81 18.65
C HIS A 533 4.60 10.49 17.71
N TYR A 534 4.79 9.23 17.32
CA TYR A 534 5.96 8.81 16.57
C TYR A 534 5.76 8.78 15.04
N GLU A 535 4.54 8.50 14.57
CA GLU A 535 4.28 8.36 13.13
C GLU A 535 3.54 9.54 12.50
N PHE A 536 2.88 10.39 13.30
CA PHE A 536 2.16 11.55 12.77
C PHE A 536 2.89 12.86 12.99
N GLU A 537 3.76 12.96 14.00
CA GLU A 537 4.61 14.15 14.16
C GLU A 537 5.74 14.14 13.14
N ILE A 538 5.78 15.19 12.31
CA ILE A 538 6.71 15.29 11.20
C ILE A 538 7.56 16.57 11.29
N PRO A 539 8.81 16.55 10.78
CA PRO A 539 9.55 17.76 10.48
C PRO A 539 8.79 18.61 9.45
N PHE A 540 8.61 19.89 9.74
CA PHE A 540 8.03 20.85 8.80
C PHE A 540 8.77 22.17 8.90
N TRP A 541 9.26 22.68 7.78
CA TRP A 541 9.93 23.98 7.78
C TRP A 541 9.77 24.72 6.47
N ILE A 542 9.97 26.03 6.56
CA ILE A 542 9.94 26.94 5.42
C ILE A 542 11.27 27.68 5.34
N PHE A 543 11.96 27.57 4.21
CA PHE A 543 13.14 28.34 3.86
C PHE A 543 12.77 29.48 2.92
N CYS A 544 13.24 30.68 3.23
CA CYS A 544 13.15 31.85 2.35
C CYS A 544 14.55 32.25 1.88
N SER A 545 14.73 32.39 0.56
CA SER A 545 15.99 32.89 0.02
C SER A 545 16.26 34.32 0.51
N GLN A 546 17.52 34.76 0.46
CA GLN A 546 17.84 36.14 0.87
C GLN A 546 17.08 37.19 0.04
N LYS A 547 16.92 36.95 -1.27
CA LYS A 547 16.17 37.83 -2.17
C LYS A 547 14.68 37.84 -1.83
N TYR A 548 14.12 36.69 -1.45
CA TYR A 548 12.73 36.57 -1.03
C TYR A 548 12.46 37.31 0.28
N ILE A 549 13.30 37.13 1.29
CA ILE A 549 13.17 37.87 2.57
C ILE A 549 13.20 39.38 2.34
N SER A 550 14.08 39.87 1.46
CA SER A 550 14.23 41.29 1.18
C SER A 550 13.02 41.88 0.44
N SER A 551 12.37 41.12 -0.45
CA SER A 551 11.26 41.58 -1.31
C SER A 551 9.86 41.27 -0.75
N HIS A 552 9.72 40.26 0.10
CA HIS A 552 8.45 39.81 0.69
C HIS A 552 8.53 39.77 2.23
N ARG A 553 8.89 40.92 2.83
CA ARG A 553 9.18 41.05 4.27
C ARG A 553 7.96 40.73 5.14
N ASP A 554 6.78 41.07 4.67
CA ASP A 554 5.50 40.78 5.30
C ASP A 554 5.26 39.27 5.41
N ILE A 555 5.44 38.52 4.31
CA ILE A 555 5.28 37.06 4.30
C ILE A 555 6.32 36.39 5.19
N TYR A 556 7.58 36.83 5.12
CA TYR A 556 8.62 36.32 6.02
C TYR A 556 8.26 36.56 7.50
N ARG A 557 7.71 37.73 7.86
CA ARG A 557 7.25 38.00 9.24
C ARG A 557 6.07 37.09 9.64
N GLN A 558 5.12 36.85 8.75
CA GLN A 558 4.01 35.93 9.01
C GLN A 558 4.53 34.51 9.29
N ILE A 559 5.47 34.01 8.48
CA ILE A 559 6.12 32.71 8.67
C ILE A 559 6.80 32.63 10.03
N ARG A 560 7.60 33.66 10.39
CA ARG A 560 8.28 33.71 11.70
C ARG A 560 7.30 33.72 12.87
N LYS A 561 6.15 34.39 12.73
CA LYS A 561 5.10 34.45 13.75
C LYS A 561 4.34 33.13 13.88
N ALA A 562 4.18 32.39 12.79
CA ALA A 562 3.37 31.18 12.73
C ALA A 562 4.10 29.89 13.17
N LYS A 563 5.42 29.93 13.37
CA LYS A 563 6.27 28.76 13.61
C LYS A 563 5.86 27.86 14.79
N ASP A 564 5.17 28.41 15.79
CA ASP A 564 4.76 27.68 16.99
C ASP A 564 3.25 27.34 17.00
N LYS A 565 2.54 27.61 15.89
CA LYS A 565 1.13 27.26 15.76
C LYS A 565 0.96 25.78 15.43
N ARG A 566 -0.16 25.22 15.87
CA ARG A 566 -0.63 23.88 15.47
C ARG A 566 -0.89 23.83 13.97
N PHE A 567 -0.34 22.84 13.28
CA PHE A 567 -0.55 22.60 11.85
C PHE A 567 -0.86 21.12 11.58
N MET A 568 -1.70 20.88 10.57
CA MET A 568 -1.90 19.55 9.98
C MET A 568 -1.75 19.67 8.46
N THR A 569 -1.07 18.71 7.83
CA THR A 569 -0.65 18.81 6.42
C THR A 569 -1.78 18.74 5.41
N ASP A 570 -2.97 18.30 5.80
CA ASP A 570 -4.19 18.39 4.98
C ASP A 570 -4.50 19.85 4.55
N ALA A 571 -4.05 20.83 5.34
CA ALA A 571 -4.22 22.24 5.03
C ALA A 571 -3.07 22.85 4.19
N LEU A 572 -2.07 22.07 3.77
CA LEU A 572 -0.95 22.55 2.95
C LEU A 572 -1.38 23.27 1.68
N PRO A 573 -2.39 22.80 0.91
CA PRO A 573 -2.84 23.50 -0.28
C PRO A 573 -3.24 24.96 -0.04
N HIS A 574 -3.92 25.24 1.07
CA HIS A 574 -4.32 26.61 1.44
C HIS A 574 -3.12 27.50 1.73
N LEU A 575 -2.05 26.95 2.34
CA LEU A 575 -0.79 27.66 2.49
C LEU A 575 -0.15 27.96 1.13
N LEU A 576 -0.09 26.97 0.23
CA LEU A 576 0.53 27.14 -1.10
C LEU A 576 -0.23 28.16 -1.96
N LEU A 577 -1.56 28.08 -2.00
CA LEU A 577 -2.41 29.03 -2.72
C LEU A 577 -2.22 30.46 -2.20
N TYR A 578 -2.14 30.63 -0.87
CA TYR A 578 -1.83 31.92 -0.27
C TYR A 578 -0.41 32.38 -0.66
N LEU A 579 0.61 31.53 -0.62
CA LEU A 579 1.96 31.94 -1.01
C LEU A 579 2.03 32.34 -2.49
N ALA A 580 1.27 31.69 -3.37
CA ALA A 580 1.14 32.09 -4.77
C ALA A 580 0.28 33.34 -4.95
N GLY A 581 -0.57 33.67 -3.97
CA GLY A 581 -1.54 34.74 -4.04
C GLY A 581 -2.66 34.44 -5.04
N ILE A 582 -3.08 33.17 -5.10
CA ILE A 582 -4.20 32.68 -5.91
C ILE A 582 -5.48 32.77 -5.09
N GLU A 583 -6.48 33.46 -5.64
CA GLU A 583 -7.85 33.46 -5.13
C GLU A 583 -8.70 32.51 -5.98
N THR A 584 -9.42 31.61 -5.31
CA THR A 584 -10.27 30.59 -5.92
C THR A 584 -11.40 30.24 -4.96
N PRO A 585 -12.57 29.78 -5.43
CA PRO A 585 -13.69 29.44 -4.55
C PRO A 585 -13.37 28.38 -3.49
N THR A 586 -12.32 27.57 -3.69
CA THR A 586 -11.89 26.55 -2.72
C THR A 586 -10.81 27.01 -1.75
N TYR A 587 -10.29 28.24 -1.89
CA TYR A 587 -9.36 28.80 -0.91
C TYR A 587 -10.13 29.23 0.35
N ASN A 588 -9.65 28.82 1.52
CA ASN A 588 -10.22 29.21 2.80
C ASN A 588 -9.15 29.74 3.74
N PRO A 589 -9.20 31.03 4.12
CA PRO A 589 -8.18 31.65 4.97
C PRO A 589 -8.11 31.03 6.38
N LYS A 590 -9.15 30.31 6.83
CA LYS A 590 -9.15 29.58 8.11
C LYS A 590 -8.20 28.39 8.12
N TYR A 591 -7.85 27.84 6.96
CA TYR A 591 -6.92 26.71 6.85
C TYR A 591 -5.49 27.14 6.51
N ASN A 592 -5.27 28.40 6.17
CA ASN A 592 -3.93 28.92 5.91
C ASN A 592 -3.24 29.36 7.22
N ILE A 593 -2.20 28.63 7.65
CA ILE A 593 -1.45 28.90 8.89
C ILE A 593 -0.85 30.32 8.99
N LEU A 594 -0.58 30.97 7.85
CA LEU A 594 -0.07 32.35 7.79
C LEU A 594 -1.16 33.42 7.88
N SER A 595 -2.42 33.03 7.66
CA SER A 595 -3.57 33.93 7.70
C SER A 595 -3.81 34.46 9.12
N PRO A 596 -4.26 35.72 9.26
CA PRO A 596 -4.80 36.21 10.53
C PRO A 596 -6.09 35.49 10.94
N GLU A 597 -6.83 34.90 10.00
CA GLU A 597 -8.09 34.16 10.23
C GLU A 597 -7.87 32.67 10.49
N TYR A 598 -6.61 32.21 10.56
CA TYR A 598 -6.28 30.81 10.76
C TYR A 598 -6.96 30.24 12.01
N ASP A 599 -7.71 29.16 11.84
CA ASP A 599 -8.34 28.44 12.93
C ASP A 599 -7.34 27.44 13.54
N GLU A 600 -6.49 27.96 14.44
CA GLU A 600 -5.52 27.15 15.18
C GLU A 600 -6.17 26.11 16.09
N MET A 601 -7.44 26.28 16.43
CA MET A 601 -8.17 25.37 17.32
C MET A 601 -8.94 24.28 16.58
N ARG A 602 -8.87 24.26 15.24
CA ARG A 602 -9.41 23.15 14.43
C ARG A 602 -8.90 21.80 14.96
N PRO A 603 -9.78 20.81 15.17
CA PRO A 603 -9.36 19.47 15.55
C PRO A 603 -8.42 18.85 14.51
N ARG A 604 -7.29 18.28 14.95
CA ARG A 604 -6.35 17.57 14.08
C ARG A 604 -6.70 16.09 14.09
N ILE A 605 -7.65 15.73 13.23
CA ILE A 605 -8.19 14.37 13.14
C ILE A 605 -7.27 13.48 12.30
N LEU A 606 -6.75 12.44 12.92
CA LEU A 606 -5.88 11.42 12.34
C LEU A 606 -6.71 10.23 11.86
N LYS A 607 -6.44 9.74 10.65
CA LYS A 607 -7.16 8.61 9.99
C LYS A 607 -8.70 8.68 10.08
N ASN A 608 -9.27 9.88 10.12
CA ASN A 608 -10.71 10.12 10.35
C ASN A 608 -11.28 9.48 11.64
N SER A 609 -10.43 9.10 12.61
CA SER A 609 -10.85 8.31 13.78
C SER A 609 -10.45 8.91 15.12
N ALA A 610 -9.30 9.58 15.22
CA ALA A 610 -8.78 10.09 16.49
C ALA A 610 -8.34 11.55 16.42
N ASP A 611 -8.54 12.29 17.50
CA ASP A 611 -8.10 13.69 17.65
C ASP A 611 -6.72 13.71 18.31
N TYR A 612 -5.68 14.12 17.56
CA TYR A 612 -4.29 14.15 18.01
C TYR A 612 -4.13 14.93 19.32
N ASP A 613 -4.76 16.10 19.43
CA ASP A 613 -4.58 16.98 20.57
C ASP A 613 -5.20 16.39 21.84
N LYS A 614 -6.34 15.70 21.72
CA LYS A 614 -6.93 14.98 22.86
C LYS A 614 -6.06 13.82 23.32
N LEU A 615 -5.44 13.07 22.40
CA LEU A 615 -4.50 12.00 22.74
C LEU A 615 -3.28 12.56 23.47
N ARG A 616 -2.70 13.66 22.97
CA ARG A 616 -1.58 14.37 23.60
C ARG A 616 -1.93 14.82 25.00
N ASP A 617 -3.01 15.56 25.14
CA ASP A 617 -3.38 16.20 26.40
C ASP A 617 -3.72 15.15 27.47
N ALA A 618 -4.36 14.04 27.08
CA ALA A 618 -4.61 12.91 27.95
C ALA A 618 -3.31 12.25 28.46
N GLU A 619 -2.30 12.05 27.59
CA GLU A 619 -1.02 11.52 28.03
C GLU A 619 -0.26 12.51 28.92
N MET A 620 -0.25 13.81 28.58
CA MET A 620 0.41 14.83 29.39
C MET A 620 -0.16 14.89 30.81
N GLU A 621 -1.49 14.80 30.95
CA GLU A 621 -2.17 14.72 32.24
C GLU A 621 -1.83 13.42 33.00
N LYS A 622 -1.76 12.28 32.30
CA LYS A 622 -1.32 11.01 32.90
C LYS A 622 0.12 11.09 33.42
N GLN A 623 1.04 11.66 32.64
CA GLN A 623 2.44 11.83 33.04
C GLN A 623 2.60 12.78 34.23
N LYS A 624 1.79 13.85 34.27
CA LYS A 624 1.75 14.76 35.42
C LYS A 624 1.31 14.04 36.70
N ARG A 625 0.24 13.24 36.63
CA ARG A 625 -0.24 12.44 37.78
C ARG A 625 0.80 11.44 38.29
N LEU A 626 1.54 10.80 37.38
CA LEU A 626 2.62 9.87 37.75
C LEU A 626 3.75 10.60 38.50
N LYS A 627 4.19 11.75 37.99
CA LYS A 627 5.21 12.59 38.66
C LYS A 627 4.76 13.08 40.04
N ASP A 628 3.51 13.52 40.16
CA ASP A 628 2.95 13.97 41.43
C ASP A 628 2.88 12.82 42.45
N ALA A 629 2.51 11.61 42.00
CA ALA A 629 2.51 10.42 42.84
C ALA A 629 3.91 10.00 43.30
N GLU A 630 4.91 10.05 42.42
CA GLU A 630 6.31 9.78 42.74
C GLU A 630 6.87 10.79 43.76
N ALA A 631 6.58 12.08 43.57
CA ALA A 631 6.98 13.13 44.51
C ALA A 631 6.34 12.93 45.90
N ALA A 632 5.06 12.56 45.95
CA ALA A 632 4.36 12.26 47.20
C ALA A 632 4.93 11.02 47.92
N MET A 633 5.33 9.98 47.18
CA MET A 633 6.00 8.79 47.73
C MET A 633 7.43 9.10 48.20
N GLY A 634 8.18 9.91 47.46
CA GLY A 634 9.51 10.38 47.85
C GLY A 634 9.51 11.21 49.13
N HIS A 635 8.51 12.06 49.32
CA HIS A 635 8.32 12.81 50.57
C HIS A 635 7.93 11.93 51.77
N LYS A 636 7.18 10.84 51.55
CA LYS A 636 6.89 9.85 52.62
C LYS A 636 8.13 9.04 53.02
N LYS A 637 9.04 8.74 52.09
CA LYS A 637 10.33 8.08 52.39
C LYS A 637 11.35 8.97 53.11
N LYS A 638 11.25 10.31 52.99
CA LYS A 638 12.10 11.27 53.72
C LYS A 638 11.56 11.67 55.11
N LYS A 639 10.30 11.31 55.43
CA LYS A 639 9.66 11.56 56.74
C LYS A 639 9.65 10.34 57.66
N LYS A 640 10.15 9.19 57.19
CA LYS A 640 10.59 8.05 58.00
C LYS A 640 12.11 8.06 58.03
#